data_AF-A0A2H0YR32-F1
#
_entry.id   AF-A0A2H0YR32-F1
#
_cell.length_a   1.000
_cell.length_b   1.000
_cell.length_c   1.000
_cell.angle_alpha   90.00
_cell.angle_beta   90.00
_cell.angle_gamma   90.00
#
_symmetry.space_group_name_H-M   'P 1'
#
loop_
_entity.id
_entity.type
_entity.pdbx_description
1 polymer ?
#
loop_
_entity_poly.entity_id
_entity_poly.type
_entity_poly.pdbx_seq_one_letter_code
_entity_poly.pdbx_strand_id
1 'polypeptide(L)'
;MAMNLWFKYKKQIRPIATAIIVIVVVLFFVKVLNKNWQDISGKFTRPNILWLALAFFGFSFYYFIRIFAWKNLMKDFGHKLTVKQSGEIIMLSEFTRYVPGNVWSVLGRMGQSEKYGVSKAQSFYATVLEILSLLSAAVVMGGIASFFAQGLPAWFKFLILLGALAAVLIFWFSKLLKRVVDWLIKKFGSNSEILTYSIAQNYKLLSLFIFGWFAYAFGGLFLSLAFIKSNFGQMGLVLVAMPIGWFLGFISFITPSGIGVREASMAAILEGSLGATGVLIASLTRLGVTLVEFFWVLVFAGRYIKKILTSCWDFIRKPKAIVIIFAIIFAVYFSVITCLMHYKVITGRFDLGNMDQVVWNTSQGRFFEFTNPYDKNIALRYIHHADIILVLFAPLYWLFSSPYVLLVAQACIVAFGAWLVYRLAKKVLGHEWLSAILALSYLLYPTLQRAVMFDFHALTLGATFSVGMVLAYIEKRWKIFAVYAILLYMCKEELVLMVATFGLIILWQERKEWRKAMVIILLSAAYFMLNFLWLMPAARSWQPSKYNYQYETLGNKPEAITANLIKNPKLVLSMVAGAQARHLYAGLLGPVAFLPLASPAWLAVAWPDFAVNLFNDRIEPRLLNYHYQATITGFVFISTIFGLAAIRRRLGPWWQRKIQKNSKFTLEMLLIFILIATAAIESYRLSPLPYSRTKDMRVFWPAPMASIIKAAVKQISRDAKVSATNTVGAQLAHRQYLYQFPQGVGESDYILILMAKEGTLEWQRNHTVAADVAKDPRYKLIEQVKNFYFYQKIK
;
A
#
# COMPACT_ATOMS: atom_id res chain seq x y z
N MET A 1 -17.41 29.47 14.20
CA MET A 1 -17.59 28.01 14.42
C MET A 1 -16.61 27.15 13.61
N ALA A 2 -16.44 27.37 12.29
CA ALA A 2 -15.48 26.64 11.45
C ALA A 2 -14.00 26.78 11.88
N MET A 3 -13.59 27.96 12.36
CA MET A 3 -12.22 28.21 12.81
C MET A 3 -11.88 27.47 14.12
N ASN A 4 -12.85 27.31 15.04
CA ASN A 4 -12.69 26.53 16.26
C ASN A 4 -12.65 25.01 16.00
N LEU A 5 -13.39 24.54 14.98
CA LEU A 5 -13.29 23.14 14.50
C LEU A 5 -11.91 22.86 13.89
N TRP A 6 -11.38 23.81 13.10
CA TRP A 6 -10.03 23.70 12.53
C TRP A 6 -8.94 23.56 13.60
N PHE A 7 -8.99 24.37 14.67
CA PHE A 7 -8.02 24.27 15.76
C PHE A 7 -8.17 22.99 16.61
N LYS A 8 -9.40 22.50 16.83
CA LYS A 8 -9.67 21.30 17.65
C LYS A 8 -9.19 20.00 16.99
N TYR A 9 -9.29 19.88 15.66
CA TYR A 9 -8.90 18.67 14.91
C TYR A 9 -7.54 18.78 14.19
N LYS A 10 -6.85 19.92 14.31
CA LYS A 10 -5.55 20.21 13.67
C LYS A 10 -4.47 19.15 13.89
N LYS A 11 -4.43 18.54 15.10
CA LYS A 11 -3.43 17.52 15.45
C LYS A 11 -3.69 16.16 14.78
N GLN A 12 -4.93 15.85 14.41
CA GLN A 12 -5.32 14.55 13.85
C GLN A 12 -5.51 14.60 12.33
N ILE A 13 -6.08 15.69 11.79
CA ILE A 13 -6.34 15.84 10.36
C ILE A 13 -5.04 16.09 9.59
N ARG A 14 -4.12 16.88 10.15
CA ARG A 14 -2.87 17.26 9.49
C ARG A 14 -1.99 16.07 9.08
N PRO A 15 -1.68 15.08 9.95
CA PRO A 15 -0.90 13.91 9.53
C PRO A 15 -1.63 13.07 8.48
N ILE A 16 -2.97 12.97 8.55
CA ILE A 16 -3.78 12.22 7.57
C ILE A 16 -3.76 12.93 6.20
N ALA A 17 -4.03 14.23 6.16
CA ALA A 17 -3.98 15.02 4.92
C ALA A 17 -2.57 15.04 4.32
N THR A 18 -1.53 15.12 5.16
CA THR A 18 -0.13 15.01 4.71
C THR A 18 0.13 13.64 4.10
N ALA A 19 -0.29 12.56 4.76
CA ALA A 19 -0.15 11.21 4.24
C ALA A 19 -0.89 11.02 2.92
N ILE A 20 -2.13 11.53 2.81
CA ILE A 20 -2.91 11.49 1.56
C ILE A 20 -2.18 12.24 0.44
N ILE A 21 -1.70 13.46 0.68
CA ILE A 21 -0.97 14.23 -0.33
C ILE A 21 0.31 13.50 -0.75
N VAL A 22 1.09 12.98 0.20
CA VAL A 22 2.30 12.21 -0.09
C VAL A 22 1.96 10.95 -0.91
N ILE A 23 0.92 10.22 -0.53
CA ILE A 23 0.44 9.03 -1.27
C ILE A 23 0.03 9.43 -2.69
N VAL A 24 -0.80 10.47 -2.86
CA VAL A 24 -1.23 10.95 -4.18
C VAL A 24 -0.05 11.34 -5.06
N VAL A 25 0.94 12.05 -4.49
CA VAL A 25 2.13 12.44 -5.25
C VAL A 25 2.98 11.23 -5.61
N VAL A 26 3.26 10.31 -4.66
CA VAL A 26 3.99 9.06 -4.95
C VAL A 26 3.26 8.25 -6.01
N LEU A 27 1.93 8.13 -5.92
CA LEU A 27 1.09 7.45 -6.90
C LEU A 27 1.19 8.12 -8.28
N PHE A 28 1.12 9.45 -8.35
CA PHE A 28 1.34 10.20 -9.60
C PHE A 28 2.73 9.91 -10.18
N PHE A 29 3.79 9.94 -9.37
CA PHE A 29 5.14 9.60 -9.83
C PHE A 29 5.25 8.17 -10.34
N VAL A 30 4.73 7.19 -9.61
CA VAL A 30 4.72 5.78 -10.03
C VAL A 30 3.95 5.62 -11.34
N LYS A 31 2.83 6.33 -11.52
CA LYS A 31 2.05 6.32 -12.77
C LYS A 31 2.88 6.84 -13.95
N VAL A 32 3.56 7.97 -13.77
CA VAL A 32 4.39 8.61 -14.80
C VAL A 32 5.62 7.75 -15.11
N LEU A 33 6.27 7.19 -14.09
CA LEU A 33 7.41 6.27 -14.27
C LEU A 33 6.97 5.01 -15.01
N ASN A 34 5.85 4.39 -14.62
CA ASN A 34 5.37 3.18 -15.28
C ASN A 34 4.98 3.43 -16.74
N LYS A 35 4.30 4.56 -17.03
CA LYS A 35 3.94 4.97 -18.40
C LYS A 35 5.17 5.11 -19.29
N ASN A 36 6.27 5.63 -18.76
CA ASN A 36 7.48 5.93 -19.52
C ASN A 36 8.63 4.94 -19.26
N TRP A 37 8.40 3.83 -18.54
CA TRP A 37 9.49 2.97 -18.05
C TRP A 37 10.30 2.36 -19.21
N GLN A 38 9.62 1.92 -20.28
CA GLN A 38 10.29 1.34 -21.44
C GLN A 38 11.21 2.36 -22.15
N ASP A 39 10.80 3.63 -22.19
CA ASP A 39 11.57 4.71 -22.82
C ASP A 39 12.75 5.18 -21.95
N ILE A 40 12.67 4.92 -20.64
CA ILE A 40 13.64 5.42 -19.65
C ILE A 40 14.64 4.34 -19.21
N SER A 41 14.22 3.08 -19.05
CA SER A 41 15.05 2.03 -18.46
C SER A 41 16.33 1.75 -19.25
N GLY A 42 16.27 1.91 -20.59
CA GLY A 42 17.44 1.74 -21.47
C GLY A 42 18.45 2.90 -21.40
N LYS A 43 18.09 4.04 -20.80
CA LYS A 43 18.95 5.23 -20.69
C LYS A 43 19.77 5.28 -19.40
N PHE A 44 19.46 4.42 -18.43
CA PHE A 44 20.20 4.32 -17.18
C PHE A 44 21.57 3.70 -17.41
N THR A 45 22.62 4.41 -17.01
CA THR A 45 23.98 3.87 -16.98
C THR A 45 24.36 3.47 -15.56
N ARG A 46 25.40 2.63 -15.44
CA ARG A 46 26.10 2.48 -14.16
C ARG A 46 26.57 3.88 -13.72
N PRO A 47 26.31 4.27 -12.47
CA PRO A 47 26.58 5.64 -12.05
C PRO A 47 28.06 5.95 -12.07
N ASN A 48 28.44 7.05 -12.71
CA ASN A 48 29.82 7.53 -12.69
C ASN A 48 30.14 8.18 -11.34
N ILE A 49 31.13 7.62 -10.63
CA ILE A 49 31.49 8.05 -9.27
C ILE A 49 32.01 9.49 -9.23
N LEU A 50 32.75 9.95 -10.25
CA LEU A 50 33.26 11.31 -10.31
C LEU A 50 32.10 12.32 -10.41
N TRP A 51 31.14 12.07 -11.29
CA TRP A 51 29.95 12.91 -11.43
C TRP A 51 29.09 12.91 -10.16
N LEU A 52 28.98 11.78 -9.47
CA LEU A 52 28.32 11.71 -8.16
C LEU A 52 29.04 12.55 -7.10
N ALA A 53 30.38 12.48 -7.04
CA ALA A 53 31.17 13.26 -6.10
C ALA A 53 30.99 14.77 -6.36
N LEU A 54 31.11 15.20 -7.62
CA LEU A 54 30.90 16.59 -8.02
C LEU A 54 29.47 17.08 -7.72
N ALA A 55 28.46 16.23 -7.92
CA ALA A 55 27.09 16.53 -7.53
C ALA A 55 26.95 16.74 -6.02
N PHE A 56 27.52 15.84 -5.23
CA PHE A 56 27.53 15.94 -3.76
C PHE A 56 28.21 17.22 -3.29
N PHE A 57 29.36 17.58 -3.87
CA PHE A 57 30.07 18.83 -3.56
C PHE A 57 29.27 20.07 -3.96
N GLY A 58 28.68 20.10 -5.15
CA GLY A 58 27.86 21.23 -5.61
C GLY A 58 26.67 21.51 -4.69
N PHE A 59 25.91 20.47 -4.34
CA PHE A 59 24.81 20.60 -3.38
C PHE A 59 25.29 20.93 -1.96
N SER A 60 26.40 20.35 -1.52
CA SER A 60 26.93 20.60 -0.18
C SER A 60 27.43 22.03 -0.03
N PHE A 61 28.05 22.56 -1.09
CA PHE A 61 28.53 23.93 -1.13
C PHE A 61 27.38 24.93 -1.08
N TYR A 62 26.27 24.67 -1.78
CA TYR A 62 25.04 25.46 -1.63
C TYR A 62 24.58 25.54 -0.16
N TYR A 63 24.50 24.40 0.55
CA TYR A 63 24.10 24.39 1.96
C TYR A 63 25.12 25.11 2.86
N PHE A 64 26.41 24.96 2.59
CA PHE A 64 27.44 25.70 3.30
C PHE A 64 27.29 27.21 3.13
N ILE A 65 27.06 27.70 1.92
CA ILE A 65 26.80 29.13 1.64
C ILE A 65 25.59 29.63 2.43
N ARG A 66 24.51 28.85 2.52
CA ARG A 66 23.34 29.22 3.32
C ARG A 66 23.65 29.34 4.82
N ILE A 67 24.41 28.39 5.36
CA ILE A 67 24.84 28.41 6.76
C ILE A 67 25.74 29.62 7.03
N PHE A 68 26.65 29.92 6.11
CA PHE A 68 27.53 31.07 6.18
C PHE A 68 26.76 32.39 6.07
N ALA A 69 25.80 32.49 5.15
CA ALA A 69 24.91 33.63 5.01
C ALA A 69 24.12 33.88 6.30
N TRP A 70 23.56 32.83 6.92
CA TRP A 70 22.87 32.96 8.20
C TRP A 70 23.79 33.44 9.32
N LYS A 71 25.01 32.91 9.41
CA LYS A 71 26.01 33.37 10.38
C LYS A 71 26.30 34.87 10.23
N ASN A 72 26.47 35.35 9.00
CA ASN A 72 26.71 36.76 8.71
C ASN A 72 25.48 37.62 9.03
N LEU A 73 24.27 37.14 8.69
CA LEU A 73 23.01 37.79 9.07
C LEU A 73 22.96 38.01 10.59
N MET A 74 23.24 36.97 11.37
CA MET A 74 23.21 37.05 12.83
C MET A 74 24.31 37.97 13.38
N LYS A 75 25.50 37.98 12.77
CA LYS A 75 26.58 38.91 13.13
C LYS A 75 26.16 40.37 12.97
N ASP A 76 25.45 40.69 11.88
CA ASP A 76 24.94 42.04 11.63
C ASP A 76 23.89 42.47 12.66
N PHE A 77 23.17 41.53 13.28
CA PHE A 77 22.27 41.77 14.44
C PHE A 77 22.98 41.73 15.80
N GLY A 78 24.31 41.71 15.84
CA GLY A 78 25.11 41.70 17.07
C GLY A 78 25.32 40.31 17.69
N HIS A 79 24.85 39.24 17.06
CA HIS A 79 24.96 37.88 17.59
C HIS A 79 26.15 37.12 17.00
N LYS A 80 27.11 36.71 17.84
CA LYS A 80 28.30 35.96 17.41
C LYS A 80 28.06 34.45 17.40
N LEU A 81 27.27 33.96 16.43
CA LEU A 81 27.07 32.52 16.26
C LEU A 81 28.30 31.84 15.61
N THR A 82 28.62 30.64 16.09
CA THR A 82 29.56 29.74 15.42
C THR A 82 28.95 29.14 14.14
N VAL A 83 29.80 28.60 13.25
CA VAL A 83 29.33 27.86 12.05
C VAL A 83 28.47 26.67 12.45
N LYS A 84 28.84 25.98 13.55
CA LYS A 84 28.08 24.85 14.09
C LYS A 84 26.67 25.25 14.54
N GLN A 85 26.53 26.34 15.29
CA GLN A 85 25.23 26.84 15.75
C GLN A 85 24.36 27.31 14.58
N SER A 86 24.95 28.02 13.61
CA SER A 86 24.24 28.45 12.40
C SER A 86 23.79 27.26 11.55
N GLY A 87 24.66 26.24 11.43
CA GLY A 87 24.35 24.98 10.76
C GLY A 87 23.21 24.23 11.42
N GLU A 88 23.19 24.16 12.76
CA GLU A 88 22.09 23.55 13.51
C GLU A 88 20.77 24.27 13.26
N ILE A 89 20.75 25.61 13.34
CA ILE A 89 19.55 26.42 13.10
C ILE A 89 19.03 26.20 11.68
N ILE A 90 19.89 26.35 10.66
CA ILE A 90 19.49 26.22 9.26
C ILE A 90 19.03 24.79 8.97
N MET A 91 19.85 23.78 9.24
CA MET A 91 19.52 22.41 8.83
C MET A 91 18.30 21.85 9.54
N LEU A 92 18.08 22.17 10.82
CA LEU A 92 16.86 21.73 11.55
C LEU A 92 15.60 22.46 11.07
N SER A 93 15.70 23.76 10.75
CA SER A 93 14.55 24.53 10.26
C SER A 93 14.20 24.20 8.80
N GLU A 94 15.17 23.77 7.99
CA GLU A 94 14.89 23.29 6.64
C GLU A 94 14.11 21.97 6.65
N PHE A 95 14.31 21.10 7.65
CA PHE A 95 13.57 19.84 7.73
C PHE A 95 12.07 20.04 8.04
N THR A 96 11.66 21.16 8.63
CA THR A 96 10.25 21.40 8.94
C THR A 96 9.43 21.82 7.72
N ARG A 97 10.07 22.18 6.59
CA ARG A 97 9.38 22.51 5.33
C ARG A 97 8.72 21.30 4.65
N TYR A 98 9.08 20.09 5.07
CA TYR A 98 8.45 18.84 4.64
C TYR A 98 7.07 18.61 5.27
N VAL A 99 6.60 19.52 6.13
CA VAL A 99 5.25 19.52 6.66
C VAL A 99 4.41 20.54 5.88
N PRO A 100 3.13 20.26 5.53
CA PRO A 100 2.33 21.18 4.71
C PRO A 100 2.33 22.63 5.24
N GLY A 101 2.63 23.56 4.33
CA GLY A 101 2.79 24.99 4.55
C GLY A 101 4.24 25.41 4.88
N ASN A 102 4.84 26.32 4.10
CA ASN A 102 6.23 26.74 4.32
C ASN A 102 6.46 27.59 5.59
N VAL A 103 5.38 27.96 6.31
CA VAL A 103 5.46 28.72 7.58
C VAL A 103 6.25 27.98 8.68
N TRP A 104 6.30 26.64 8.63
CA TRP A 104 6.99 25.85 9.66
C TRP A 104 8.50 25.98 9.62
N SER A 105 9.10 26.29 8.47
CA SER A 105 10.54 26.57 8.40
C SER A 105 10.87 27.86 9.13
N VAL A 106 10.04 28.89 8.97
CA VAL A 106 10.18 30.18 9.67
C VAL A 106 10.03 30.01 11.18
N LEU A 107 8.95 29.37 11.63
CA LEU A 107 8.73 29.12 13.06
C LEU A 107 9.82 28.21 13.67
N GLY A 108 10.26 27.21 12.91
CA GLY A 108 11.38 26.35 13.29
C GLY A 108 12.68 27.14 13.46
N ARG A 109 12.96 28.06 12.53
CA ARG A 109 14.14 28.93 12.57
C ARG A 109 14.10 29.84 13.80
N MET A 110 12.98 30.50 14.06
CA MET A 110 12.78 31.34 15.26
C MET A 110 13.02 30.56 16.55
N GLY A 111 12.41 29.37 16.69
CA GLY A 111 12.56 28.55 17.90
C GLY A 111 13.97 27.98 18.10
N GLN A 112 14.71 27.71 17.02
CA GLN A 112 16.11 27.26 17.12
C GLN A 112 17.05 28.43 17.41
N SER A 113 16.84 29.59 16.80
CA SER A 113 17.62 30.81 17.05
C SER A 113 17.50 31.28 18.50
N GLU A 114 16.31 31.16 19.10
CA GLU A 114 16.06 31.52 20.50
C GLU A 114 16.95 30.76 21.50
N LYS A 115 17.28 29.50 21.21
CA LYS A 115 18.19 28.69 22.05
C LYS A 115 19.61 29.25 22.13
N TYR A 116 19.96 30.14 21.20
CA TYR A 116 21.27 30.78 21.12
C TYR A 116 21.19 32.28 21.44
N GLY A 117 20.13 32.74 22.10
CA GLY A 117 19.98 34.11 22.57
C GLY A 117 19.47 35.11 21.51
N VAL A 118 19.13 34.65 20.31
CA VAL A 118 18.56 35.52 19.26
C VAL A 118 17.07 35.69 19.49
N SER A 119 16.58 36.93 19.52
CA SER A 119 15.16 37.19 19.70
C SER A 119 14.32 36.62 18.55
N LYS A 120 13.07 36.22 18.86
CA LYS A 120 12.11 35.74 17.85
C LYS A 120 11.87 36.77 16.75
N ALA A 121 11.84 38.06 17.10
CA ALA A 121 11.62 39.15 16.14
C ALA A 121 12.80 39.33 15.17
N GLN A 122 14.04 39.33 15.67
CA GLN A 122 15.25 39.40 14.83
C GLN A 122 15.37 38.16 13.94
N SER A 123 15.12 36.96 14.48
CA SER A 123 15.15 35.72 13.70
C SER A 123 14.07 35.70 12.62
N PHE A 124 12.84 36.17 12.92
CA PHE A 124 11.77 36.30 11.92
C PHE A 124 12.17 37.24 10.78
N TYR A 125 12.64 38.45 11.12
CA TYR A 125 13.07 39.45 10.15
C TYR A 125 14.20 38.93 9.26
N ALA A 126 15.25 38.34 9.85
CA ALA A 126 16.37 37.74 9.13
C ALA A 126 15.93 36.58 8.22
N THR A 127 14.99 35.75 8.68
CA THR A 127 14.46 34.63 7.89
C THR A 127 13.71 35.11 6.65
N VAL A 128 12.89 36.15 6.78
CA VAL A 128 12.16 36.73 5.63
C VAL A 128 13.14 37.34 4.63
N LEU A 129 14.15 38.07 5.09
CA LEU A 129 15.21 38.60 4.21
C LEU A 129 15.97 37.50 3.48
N GLU A 130 16.34 36.43 4.18
CA GLU A 130 17.00 35.27 3.58
C GLU A 130 16.13 34.64 2.49
N ILE A 131 14.85 34.37 2.77
CA ILE A 131 13.91 33.74 1.83
C ILE A 131 13.72 34.59 0.59
N LEU A 132 13.49 35.90 0.75
CA LEU A 132 13.32 36.80 -0.38
C LEU A 132 14.59 36.87 -1.23
N SER A 133 15.76 36.95 -0.59
CA SER A 133 17.04 36.98 -1.30
C SER A 133 17.31 35.67 -2.04
N LEU A 134 16.96 34.52 -1.45
CA LEU A 134 17.04 33.20 -2.09
C LEU A 134 16.11 33.11 -3.31
N LEU A 135 14.87 33.57 -3.19
CA LEU A 135 13.89 33.56 -4.29
C LEU A 135 14.35 34.46 -5.44
N SER A 136 14.77 35.69 -5.15
CA SER A 136 15.29 36.61 -6.18
C SER A 136 16.55 36.06 -6.85
N ALA A 137 17.49 35.52 -6.07
CA ALA A 137 18.69 34.93 -6.62
C ALA A 137 18.40 33.69 -7.50
N ALA A 138 17.36 32.90 -7.19
CA ALA A 138 16.94 31.77 -8.01
C ALA A 138 16.44 32.25 -9.38
N VAL A 139 15.62 33.30 -9.41
CA VAL A 139 15.08 33.88 -10.65
C VAL A 139 16.20 34.49 -11.50
N VAL A 140 17.13 35.24 -10.87
CA VAL A 140 18.32 35.77 -11.56
C VAL A 140 19.15 34.64 -12.17
N MET A 141 19.45 33.59 -11.40
CA MET A 141 20.27 32.49 -11.89
C MET A 141 19.59 31.67 -12.98
N GLY A 142 18.28 31.42 -12.88
CA GLY A 142 17.51 30.78 -13.95
C GLY A 142 17.50 31.62 -15.23
N GLY A 143 17.38 32.94 -15.10
CA GLY A 143 17.52 33.88 -16.21
C GLY A 143 18.91 33.83 -16.84
N ILE A 144 20.00 33.90 -16.05
CA ILE A 144 21.39 33.82 -16.54
C ILE A 144 21.62 32.50 -17.28
N ALA A 145 21.22 31.39 -16.69
CA ALA A 145 21.36 30.07 -17.31
C ALA A 145 20.58 29.96 -18.64
N SER A 146 19.48 30.69 -18.80
CA SER A 146 18.68 30.66 -20.03
C SER A 146 19.40 31.22 -21.27
N PHE A 147 20.43 32.05 -21.10
CA PHE A 147 21.25 32.53 -22.22
C PHE A 147 22.13 31.43 -22.82
N PHE A 148 22.44 30.40 -22.04
CA PHE A 148 23.28 29.29 -22.44
C PHE A 148 22.47 28.02 -22.77
N ALA A 149 21.14 28.11 -22.69
CA ALA A 149 20.22 27.00 -22.96
C ALA A 149 19.50 27.19 -24.30
N GLN A 150 19.39 26.11 -25.07
CA GLN A 150 18.65 26.07 -26.34
C GLN A 150 17.23 25.54 -26.13
N GLY A 151 16.28 25.93 -26.99
CA GLY A 151 14.91 25.42 -26.96
C GLY A 151 13.97 26.07 -25.94
N LEU A 152 14.42 27.11 -25.22
CA LEU A 152 13.56 27.89 -24.32
C LEU A 152 12.91 29.08 -25.05
N PRO A 153 11.67 29.45 -24.69
CA PRO A 153 11.05 30.68 -25.14
C PRO A 153 11.89 31.92 -24.78
N ALA A 154 11.90 32.93 -25.66
CA ALA A 154 12.68 34.16 -25.46
C ALA A 154 12.36 34.88 -24.13
N TRP A 155 11.13 34.74 -23.61
CA TRP A 155 10.71 35.37 -22.36
C TRP A 155 11.52 34.90 -21.13
N PHE A 156 12.12 33.69 -21.15
CA PHE A 156 12.97 33.21 -20.05
C PHE A 156 14.19 34.12 -19.81
N LYS A 157 14.71 34.77 -20.86
CA LYS A 157 15.85 35.69 -20.75
C LYS A 157 15.49 36.94 -19.94
N PHE A 158 14.22 37.35 -19.97
CA PHE A 158 13.72 38.50 -19.20
C PHE A 158 13.56 38.19 -17.71
N LEU A 159 13.68 36.92 -17.28
CA LEU A 159 13.73 36.56 -15.86
C LEU A 159 14.91 37.23 -15.15
N ILE A 160 16.04 37.51 -15.83
CA ILE A 160 17.14 38.27 -15.23
C ILE A 160 16.67 39.65 -14.79
N LEU A 161 15.91 40.35 -15.63
CA LEU A 161 15.39 41.67 -15.34
C LEU A 161 14.36 41.64 -14.21
N LEU A 162 13.49 40.63 -14.19
CA LEU A 162 12.53 40.43 -13.10
C LEU A 162 13.23 40.09 -11.77
N GLY A 163 14.27 39.26 -11.80
CA GLY A 163 15.07 38.93 -10.62
C GLY A 163 15.88 40.12 -10.12
N ALA A 164 16.46 40.92 -11.03
CA ALA A 164 17.18 42.16 -10.70
C ALA A 164 16.23 43.23 -10.14
N LEU A 165 15.03 43.37 -10.72
CA LEU A 165 13.98 44.23 -10.20
C LEU A 165 13.55 43.77 -8.80
N ALA A 166 13.32 42.48 -8.60
CA ALA A 166 13.00 41.92 -7.30
C ALA A 166 14.12 42.17 -6.26
N ALA A 167 15.39 42.11 -6.66
CA ALA A 167 16.52 42.45 -5.81
C ALA A 167 16.52 43.92 -5.35
N VAL A 168 16.16 44.84 -6.24
CA VAL A 168 16.01 46.27 -5.88
C VAL A 168 14.80 46.46 -4.96
N LEU A 169 13.69 45.78 -5.23
CA LEU A 169 12.48 45.83 -4.41
C LEU A 169 12.68 45.25 -3.01
N ILE A 170 13.58 44.29 -2.81
CA ILE A 170 13.92 43.75 -1.48
C ILE A 170 14.39 44.84 -0.53
N PHE A 171 15.11 45.86 -1.01
CA PHE A 171 15.55 46.96 -0.15
C PHE A 171 14.37 47.83 0.33
N TRP A 172 13.43 48.14 -0.56
CA TRP A 172 12.24 48.90 -0.17
C TRP A 172 11.32 48.06 0.72
N PHE A 173 11.21 46.76 0.42
CA PHE A 173 10.47 45.81 1.22
C PHE A 173 11.10 45.60 2.60
N SER A 174 12.43 45.60 2.75
CA SER A 174 13.09 45.45 4.06
C SER A 174 12.75 46.60 5.01
N LYS A 175 12.63 47.83 4.48
CA LYS A 175 12.13 48.99 5.26
C LYS A 175 10.67 48.82 5.67
N LEU A 176 9.80 48.37 4.77
CA LEU A 176 8.39 48.10 5.08
C LEU A 176 8.26 46.97 6.10
N LEU A 177 9.00 45.88 5.90
CA LEU A 177 9.05 44.73 6.80
C LEU A 177 9.51 45.16 8.18
N LYS A 178 10.54 46.01 8.29
CA LYS A 178 10.96 46.57 9.58
C LYS A 178 9.81 47.30 10.29
N ARG A 179 9.07 48.17 9.60
CA ARG A 179 7.91 48.87 10.19
C ARG A 179 6.88 47.89 10.74
N VAL A 180 6.60 46.81 10.00
CA VAL A 180 5.68 45.76 10.44
C VAL A 180 6.21 45.02 11.67
N VAL A 181 7.49 44.64 11.67
CA VAL A 181 8.08 43.91 12.81
C VAL A 181 8.22 44.81 14.04
N ASP A 182 8.57 46.09 13.89
CA ASP A 182 8.61 47.07 14.99
C ASP A 182 7.22 47.26 15.62
N TRP A 183 6.17 47.32 14.79
CA TRP A 183 4.79 47.35 15.27
C TRP A 183 4.44 46.08 16.05
N LEU A 184 4.85 44.89 15.56
CA LEU A 184 4.65 43.63 16.27
C LEU A 184 5.41 43.59 17.60
N ILE A 185 6.68 44.03 17.61
CA ILE A 185 7.52 44.12 18.82
C ILE A 185 6.83 44.98 19.89
N LYS A 186 6.38 46.19 19.51
CA LYS A 186 5.64 47.09 20.41
C LYS A 186 4.35 46.48 20.92
N LYS A 187 3.57 45.84 20.04
CA LYS A 187 2.29 45.21 20.38
C LYS A 187 2.43 44.01 21.32
N PHE A 188 3.54 43.28 21.25
CA PHE A 188 3.80 42.08 22.06
C PHE A 188 4.82 42.32 23.19
N GLY A 189 5.19 43.57 23.49
CA GLY A 189 6.02 43.95 24.64
C GLY A 189 7.46 43.41 24.60
N SER A 190 8.05 43.25 23.41
CA SER A 190 9.45 42.81 23.27
C SER A 190 10.40 44.00 23.23
N ASN A 191 11.57 43.91 23.88
CA ASN A 191 12.60 44.96 23.88
C ASN A 191 13.68 44.76 22.81
N SER A 192 13.36 44.07 21.71
CA SER A 192 14.35 43.73 20.68
C SER A 192 14.51 44.86 19.67
N GLU A 193 15.75 45.31 19.44
CA GLU A 193 16.05 46.27 18.38
C GLU A 193 16.29 45.56 17.04
N ILE A 194 15.68 46.08 15.97
CA ILE A 194 15.89 45.58 14.60
C ILE A 194 16.70 46.61 13.82
N LEU A 195 17.87 46.19 13.34
CA LEU A 195 18.68 46.98 12.43
C LEU A 195 18.18 46.80 10.99
N THR A 196 17.97 47.93 10.30
CA THR A 196 17.64 47.93 8.87
C THR A 196 18.85 47.49 8.05
N TYR A 197 18.65 46.53 7.16
CA TYR A 197 19.68 46.12 6.21
C TYR A 197 19.94 47.22 5.19
N SER A 198 21.20 47.63 5.05
CA SER A 198 21.61 48.61 4.04
C SER A 198 21.52 48.01 2.63
N ILE A 199 21.50 48.87 1.61
CA ILE A 199 21.52 48.46 0.20
C ILE A 199 22.73 47.54 -0.07
N ALA A 200 23.91 47.92 0.43
CA ALA A 200 25.14 47.15 0.25
C ALA A 200 25.07 45.77 0.91
N GLN A 201 24.47 45.66 2.10
CA GLN A 201 24.29 44.38 2.78
C GLN A 201 23.31 43.46 2.04
N ASN A 202 22.22 44.00 1.50
CA ASN A 202 21.28 43.24 0.67
C ASN A 202 21.94 42.71 -0.61
N TYR A 203 22.72 43.54 -1.32
CA TYR A 203 23.46 43.08 -2.49
C TYR A 203 24.50 42.01 -2.14
N LYS A 204 25.23 42.18 -1.03
CA LYS A 204 26.17 41.16 -0.56
C LYS A 204 25.48 39.82 -0.30
N LEU A 205 24.32 39.84 0.37
CA LEU A 205 23.53 38.64 0.64
C LEU A 205 22.98 38.00 -0.64
N LEU A 206 22.49 38.82 -1.58
CA LEU A 206 22.02 38.37 -2.89
C LEU A 206 23.15 37.71 -3.69
N SER A 207 24.33 38.34 -3.78
CA SER A 207 25.48 37.80 -4.50
C SER A 207 25.95 36.47 -3.93
N LEU A 208 25.93 36.31 -2.60
CA LEU A 208 26.19 35.02 -1.97
C LEU A 208 25.18 33.95 -2.42
N PHE A 209 23.89 34.28 -2.49
CA PHE A 209 22.88 33.31 -2.93
C PHE A 209 22.91 33.03 -4.44
N ILE A 210 23.27 34.00 -5.28
CA ILE A 210 23.53 33.77 -6.72
C ILE A 210 24.63 32.72 -6.87
N PHE A 211 25.73 32.85 -6.11
CA PHE A 211 26.81 31.88 -6.11
C PHE A 211 26.40 30.51 -5.54
N GLY A 212 25.57 30.50 -4.50
CA GLY A 212 24.96 29.27 -3.99
C GLY A 212 24.10 28.56 -5.04
N TRP A 213 23.25 29.31 -5.75
CA TRP A 213 22.39 28.79 -6.81
C TRP A 213 23.18 28.26 -8.00
N PHE A 214 24.30 28.89 -8.33
CA PHE A 214 25.26 28.35 -9.30
C PHE A 214 25.72 26.94 -8.88
N ALA A 215 26.22 26.78 -7.65
CA ALA A 215 26.64 25.47 -7.15
C ALA A 215 25.48 24.43 -7.11
N TYR A 216 24.27 24.87 -6.75
CA TYR A 216 23.08 24.03 -6.75
C TYR A 216 22.69 23.54 -8.15
N ALA A 217 22.71 24.44 -9.14
CA ALA A 217 22.39 24.13 -10.53
C ALA A 217 23.41 23.13 -11.13
N PHE A 218 24.71 23.37 -10.92
CA PHE A 218 25.76 22.46 -11.36
C PHE A 218 25.72 21.11 -10.63
N GLY A 219 25.39 21.09 -9.34
CA GLY A 219 25.15 19.84 -8.62
C GLY A 219 24.05 18.98 -9.27
N GLY A 220 22.98 19.62 -9.75
CA GLY A 220 21.91 18.96 -10.51
C GLY A 220 22.35 18.43 -11.86
N LEU A 221 23.14 19.24 -12.59
CA LEU A 221 23.72 18.85 -13.87
C LEU A 221 24.62 17.61 -13.72
N PHE A 222 25.57 17.64 -12.78
CA PHE A 222 26.48 16.52 -12.55
C PHE A 222 25.74 15.26 -12.10
N LEU A 223 24.71 15.40 -11.26
CA LEU A 223 23.90 14.25 -10.86
C LEU A 223 23.15 13.64 -12.05
N SER A 224 22.68 14.48 -12.98
CA SER A 224 22.01 14.02 -14.19
C SER A 224 22.99 13.27 -15.11
N LEU A 225 24.19 13.82 -15.30
CA LEU A 225 25.29 13.19 -16.07
C LEU A 225 25.78 11.89 -15.44
N ALA A 226 25.63 11.71 -14.13
CA ALA A 226 26.03 10.48 -13.45
C ALA A 226 25.18 9.27 -13.88
N PHE A 227 23.89 9.47 -14.12
CA PHE A 227 22.92 8.38 -14.34
C PHE A 227 22.42 8.27 -15.80
N ILE A 228 22.58 9.32 -16.60
CA ILE A 228 21.95 9.43 -17.91
C ILE A 228 23.02 9.77 -18.95
N LYS A 229 23.10 8.98 -20.02
CA LYS A 229 23.96 9.27 -21.17
C LYS A 229 23.27 10.29 -22.08
N SER A 230 23.75 11.53 -22.11
CA SER A 230 23.27 12.59 -23.01
C SER A 230 24.39 13.61 -23.29
N ASN A 231 24.17 14.45 -24.30
CA ASN A 231 25.11 15.49 -24.71
C ASN A 231 25.03 16.70 -23.76
N PHE A 232 26.19 17.32 -23.47
CA PHE A 232 26.29 18.44 -22.53
C PHE A 232 25.36 19.62 -22.90
N GLY A 233 25.19 19.89 -24.20
CA GLY A 233 24.27 20.93 -24.69
C GLY A 233 22.80 20.67 -24.34
N GLN A 234 22.34 19.42 -24.41
CA GLN A 234 20.96 19.05 -24.02
C GLN A 234 20.78 19.09 -22.50
N MET A 235 21.82 18.70 -21.75
CA MET A 235 21.79 18.74 -20.29
C MET A 235 21.94 20.16 -19.71
N GLY A 236 22.40 21.14 -20.50
CA GLY A 236 22.50 22.54 -20.08
C GLY A 236 21.18 23.13 -19.59
N LEU A 237 20.03 22.63 -20.08
CA LEU A 237 18.71 23.03 -19.60
C LEU A 237 18.46 22.71 -18.11
N VAL A 238 19.20 21.76 -17.54
CA VAL A 238 19.14 21.46 -16.10
C VAL A 238 19.59 22.66 -15.27
N LEU A 239 20.52 23.47 -15.78
CA LEU A 239 20.98 24.68 -15.11
C LEU A 239 19.87 25.74 -14.95
N VAL A 240 18.91 25.77 -15.87
CA VAL A 240 17.70 26.62 -15.79
C VAL A 240 16.63 25.95 -14.93
N ALA A 241 16.38 24.67 -15.15
CA ALA A 241 15.31 23.93 -14.49
C ALA A 241 15.50 23.86 -12.96
N MET A 242 16.74 23.71 -12.48
CA MET A 242 17.04 23.58 -11.05
C MET A 242 16.58 24.79 -10.20
N PRO A 243 17.04 26.03 -10.46
CA PRO A 243 16.61 27.19 -9.68
C PRO A 243 15.13 27.55 -9.89
N ILE A 244 14.61 27.46 -11.12
CA ILE A 244 13.20 27.81 -11.41
C ILE A 244 12.24 26.79 -10.81
N GLY A 245 12.55 25.49 -10.94
CA GLY A 245 11.77 24.43 -10.32
C GLY A 245 11.73 24.56 -8.80
N TRP A 246 12.85 24.92 -8.16
CA TRP A 246 12.85 25.19 -6.72
C TRP A 246 12.00 26.42 -6.37
N PHE A 247 12.12 27.52 -7.12
CA PHE A 247 11.33 28.73 -6.91
C PHE A 247 9.82 28.43 -6.96
N LEU A 248 9.36 27.75 -8.01
CA LEU A 248 7.95 27.39 -8.19
C LEU A 248 7.48 26.39 -7.11
N GLY A 249 8.32 25.43 -6.74
CA GLY A 249 8.05 24.53 -5.62
C GLY A 249 7.94 25.26 -4.29
N PHE A 250 8.77 26.28 -4.05
CA PHE A 250 8.79 27.04 -2.79
C PHE A 250 7.56 27.95 -2.66
N ILE A 251 7.10 28.60 -3.73
CA ILE A 251 5.91 29.45 -3.66
C ILE A 251 4.60 28.66 -3.66
N SER A 252 4.65 27.35 -3.93
CA SER A 252 3.51 26.45 -3.76
C SER A 252 3.21 26.21 -2.27
N PHE A 253 2.28 26.99 -1.72
CA PHE A 253 1.88 26.90 -0.31
C PHE A 253 1.09 25.62 0.04
N ILE A 254 0.59 24.89 -0.96
CA ILE A 254 -0.30 23.74 -0.79
C ILE A 254 0.50 22.45 -0.54
N THR A 255 1.62 22.29 -1.24
CA THR A 255 2.39 21.03 -1.26
C THR A 255 3.57 21.08 -0.28
N PRO A 256 3.77 20.05 0.56
CA PRO A 256 4.92 19.99 1.47
C PRO A 256 6.24 20.09 0.70
N SER A 257 7.11 21.05 1.03
CA SER A 257 8.38 21.31 0.33
C SER A 257 8.26 21.45 -1.20
N GLY A 258 7.09 21.83 -1.73
CA GLY A 258 6.88 21.91 -3.17
C GLY A 258 6.80 20.56 -3.91
N ILE A 259 6.63 19.46 -3.17
CA ILE A 259 6.59 18.09 -3.72
C ILE A 259 5.52 17.99 -4.81
N GLY A 260 5.92 17.56 -6.00
CA GLY A 260 5.09 17.50 -7.21
C GLY A 260 5.22 18.75 -8.07
N VAL A 261 5.12 19.96 -7.49
CA VAL A 261 5.19 21.22 -8.25
C VAL A 261 6.60 21.49 -8.76
N ARG A 262 7.62 21.29 -7.91
CA ARG A 262 9.02 21.44 -8.32
C ARG A 262 9.33 20.50 -9.47
N GLU A 263 8.99 19.24 -9.32
CA GLU A 263 9.36 18.21 -10.29
C GLU A 263 8.57 18.36 -11.59
N ALA A 264 7.29 18.72 -11.52
CA ALA A 264 6.48 19.02 -12.70
C ALA A 264 7.02 20.25 -13.45
N SER A 265 7.41 21.30 -12.74
CA SER A 265 7.99 22.50 -13.35
C SER A 265 9.32 22.19 -14.03
N MET A 266 10.20 21.42 -13.37
CA MET A 266 11.45 20.96 -13.97
C MET A 266 11.19 20.09 -15.18
N ALA A 267 10.25 19.14 -15.09
CA ALA A 267 9.89 18.26 -16.19
C ALA A 267 9.39 19.06 -17.40
N ALA A 268 8.53 20.05 -17.19
CA ALA A 268 8.01 20.90 -18.26
C ALA A 268 9.10 21.71 -18.97
N ILE A 269 10.08 22.24 -18.23
CA ILE A 269 11.24 22.94 -18.81
C ILE A 269 12.11 21.99 -19.65
N LEU A 270 12.25 20.74 -19.20
CA LEU A 270 13.09 19.74 -19.85
C LEU A 270 12.38 18.97 -20.98
N GLU A 271 11.05 19.01 -21.04
CA GLU A 271 10.23 18.19 -21.93
C GLU A 271 10.57 18.42 -23.42
N GLY A 272 10.74 19.68 -23.82
CA GLY A 272 11.02 20.05 -25.21
C GLY A 272 12.33 19.50 -25.77
N SER A 273 13.31 19.11 -24.94
CA SER A 273 14.60 18.58 -25.41
C SER A 273 14.94 17.19 -24.89
N LEU A 274 14.39 16.78 -23.74
CA LEU A 274 14.69 15.50 -23.09
C LEU A 274 13.46 14.58 -22.99
N GLY A 275 12.26 15.06 -23.37
CA GLY A 275 11.02 14.30 -23.30
C GLY A 275 10.79 13.68 -21.92
N ALA A 276 10.41 12.40 -21.89
CA ALA A 276 10.17 11.65 -20.65
C ALA A 276 11.39 11.57 -19.72
N THR A 277 12.62 11.76 -20.23
CA THR A 277 13.85 11.77 -19.42
C THR A 277 13.91 12.99 -18.49
N GLY A 278 13.21 14.09 -18.81
CA GLY A 278 13.11 15.27 -17.95
C GLY A 278 12.45 14.98 -16.59
N VAL A 279 11.40 14.15 -16.58
CA VAL A 279 10.72 13.72 -15.33
C VAL A 279 11.67 12.92 -14.44
N LEU A 280 12.48 12.05 -15.05
CA LEU A 280 13.46 11.26 -14.31
C LEU A 280 14.53 12.16 -13.68
N ILE A 281 15.08 13.11 -14.45
CA ILE A 281 16.08 14.07 -13.95
C ILE A 281 15.52 14.87 -12.76
N ALA A 282 14.29 15.37 -12.88
CA ALA A 282 13.63 16.09 -11.79
C ALA A 282 13.53 15.24 -10.51
N SER A 283 13.19 13.96 -10.65
CA SER A 283 13.07 13.01 -9.53
C SER A 283 14.43 12.64 -8.93
N LEU A 284 15.43 12.35 -9.76
CA LEU A 284 16.79 12.00 -9.33
C LEU A 284 17.46 13.16 -8.60
N THR A 285 17.37 14.37 -9.15
CA THR A 285 17.95 15.56 -8.53
C THR A 285 17.26 15.91 -7.22
N ARG A 286 15.95 15.64 -7.07
CA ARG A 286 15.26 15.73 -5.79
C ARG A 286 15.82 14.75 -4.76
N LEU A 287 16.00 13.49 -5.14
CA LEU A 287 16.57 12.47 -4.26
C LEU A 287 17.99 12.87 -3.81
N GLY A 288 18.85 13.25 -4.75
CA GLY A 288 20.23 13.67 -4.45
C GLY A 288 20.30 14.86 -3.49
N VAL A 289 19.50 15.91 -3.73
CA VAL A 289 19.42 17.07 -2.85
C VAL A 289 18.95 16.67 -1.44
N THR A 290 17.96 15.77 -1.34
CA THR A 290 17.42 15.29 -0.06
C THR A 290 18.44 14.47 0.73
N LEU A 291 19.26 13.66 0.03
CA LEU A 291 20.36 12.92 0.65
C LEU A 291 21.44 13.85 1.21
N VAL A 292 21.81 14.90 0.47
CA VAL A 292 22.78 15.91 0.93
C VAL A 292 22.23 16.72 2.10
N GLU A 293 20.95 17.07 2.09
CA GLU A 293 20.29 17.69 3.25
C GLU A 293 20.39 16.80 4.49
N PHE A 294 20.09 15.51 4.33
CA PHE A 294 20.17 14.55 5.41
C PHE A 294 21.60 14.44 5.96
N PHE A 295 22.60 14.40 5.07
CA PHE A 295 24.01 14.46 5.44
C PHE A 295 24.33 15.69 6.31
N TRP A 296 23.93 16.90 5.90
CA TRP A 296 24.19 18.11 6.69
C TRP A 296 23.42 18.17 8.01
N VAL A 297 22.22 17.58 8.07
CA VAL A 297 21.50 17.36 9.34
C VAL A 297 22.28 16.42 10.25
N LEU A 298 22.89 15.34 9.73
CA LEU A 298 23.77 14.46 10.51
C LEU A 298 24.97 15.22 11.06
N VAL A 299 25.63 16.03 10.23
CA VAL A 299 26.82 16.81 10.59
C VAL A 299 26.51 17.83 11.70
N PHE A 300 25.46 18.64 11.56
CA PHE A 300 25.19 19.75 12.49
C PHE A 300 24.19 19.42 13.60
N ALA A 301 23.30 18.47 13.38
CA ALA A 301 22.24 18.10 14.31
C ALA A 301 22.32 16.64 14.79
N GLY A 302 23.49 15.98 14.64
CA GLY A 302 23.77 14.61 15.11
C GLY A 302 23.31 14.31 16.54
N ARG A 303 23.38 15.30 17.45
CA ARG A 303 22.87 15.18 18.84
C ARG A 303 21.36 14.91 18.91
N TYR A 304 20.57 15.48 18.00
CA TYR A 304 19.13 15.19 17.90
C TYR A 304 18.88 13.85 17.24
N ILE A 305 19.76 13.38 16.35
CA ILE A 305 19.67 12.02 15.81
C ILE A 305 19.84 11.00 16.92
N LYS A 306 20.75 11.19 17.88
CA LYS A 306 20.81 10.32 19.06
C LYS A 306 19.47 10.29 19.81
N LYS A 307 18.80 11.45 19.98
CA LYS A 307 17.47 11.55 20.60
C LYS A 307 16.36 10.89 19.77
N ILE A 308 16.40 11.02 18.45
CA ILE A 308 15.47 10.37 17.52
C ILE A 308 15.69 8.87 17.54
N LEU A 309 16.93 8.40 17.42
CA LEU A 309 17.30 6.98 17.46
C LEU A 309 16.90 6.34 18.78
N THR A 310 17.13 7.01 19.92
CA THR A 310 16.65 6.54 21.22
C THR A 310 15.12 6.52 21.29
N SER A 311 14.44 7.54 20.76
CA SER A 311 12.96 7.54 20.68
C SER A 311 12.41 6.44 19.76
N CYS A 312 13.08 6.18 18.63
CA CYS A 312 12.76 5.10 17.69
C CYS A 312 13.01 3.75 18.35
N TRP A 313 14.14 3.56 19.03
CA TRP A 313 14.44 2.37 19.81
C TRP A 313 13.39 2.14 20.90
N ASP A 314 13.03 3.19 21.63
CA ASP A 314 12.00 3.18 22.66
C ASP A 314 10.61 2.84 22.10
N PHE A 315 10.34 3.21 20.86
CA PHE A 315 9.13 2.82 20.15
C PHE A 315 9.21 1.36 19.70
N ILE A 316 10.26 0.98 18.96
CA ILE A 316 10.44 -0.35 18.34
C ILE A 316 10.46 -1.46 19.38
N ARG A 317 11.02 -1.23 20.57
CA ARG A 317 11.02 -2.22 21.66
C ARG A 317 9.64 -2.49 22.26
N LYS A 318 8.62 -1.69 21.94
CA LYS A 318 7.25 -1.90 22.46
C LYS A 318 6.56 -3.00 21.65
N PRO A 319 5.82 -3.92 22.29
CA PRO A 319 5.13 -5.01 21.61
C PRO A 319 4.22 -4.54 20.47
N LYS A 320 3.52 -3.42 20.67
CA LYS A 320 2.66 -2.81 19.63
C LYS A 320 3.43 -2.37 18.38
N ALA A 321 4.66 -1.88 18.54
CA ALA A 321 5.47 -1.42 17.42
C ALA A 321 6.00 -2.61 16.62
N ILE A 322 6.42 -3.68 17.31
CA ILE A 322 6.81 -4.94 16.67
C ILE A 322 5.67 -5.46 15.79
N VAL A 323 4.43 -5.50 16.30
CA VAL A 323 3.27 -5.92 15.50
C VAL A 323 3.09 -5.05 14.25
N ILE A 324 3.18 -3.72 14.39
CA ILE A 324 3.04 -2.80 13.24
C ILE A 324 4.14 -3.04 12.21
N ILE A 325 5.39 -3.19 12.65
CA ILE A 325 6.54 -3.41 11.76
C ILE A 325 6.38 -4.73 11.01
N PHE A 326 6.05 -5.82 11.70
CA PHE A 326 5.86 -7.12 11.07
C PHE A 326 4.62 -7.16 10.16
N ALA A 327 3.54 -6.43 10.50
CA ALA A 327 2.39 -6.27 9.62
C ALA A 327 2.79 -5.53 8.32
N ILE A 328 3.60 -4.47 8.41
CA ILE A 328 4.13 -3.77 7.23
C ILE A 328 5.03 -4.70 6.40
N ILE A 329 5.92 -5.45 7.04
CA ILE A 329 6.78 -6.44 6.36
C ILE A 329 5.93 -7.47 5.62
N PHE A 330 4.91 -8.03 6.28
CA PHE A 330 3.97 -8.97 5.68
C PHE A 330 3.26 -8.35 4.46
N ALA A 331 2.68 -7.15 4.62
CA ALA A 331 1.94 -6.47 3.57
C ALA A 331 2.84 -6.22 2.34
N VAL A 332 4.06 -5.70 2.56
CA VAL A 332 5.03 -5.44 1.50
C VAL A 332 5.47 -6.74 0.83
N TYR A 333 5.85 -7.75 1.62
CA TYR A 333 6.31 -9.02 1.09
C TYR A 333 5.24 -9.69 0.21
N PHE A 334 4.04 -9.90 0.73
CA PHE A 334 2.98 -10.57 -0.03
C PHE A 334 2.46 -9.73 -1.19
N SER A 335 2.46 -8.40 -1.08
CA SER A 335 2.19 -7.52 -2.24
C SER A 335 3.20 -7.74 -3.35
N VAL A 336 4.50 -7.72 -3.03
CA VAL A 336 5.57 -7.93 -4.01
C VAL A 336 5.47 -9.33 -4.62
N ILE A 337 5.31 -10.37 -3.81
CA ILE A 337 5.24 -11.75 -4.30
C ILE A 337 4.04 -11.96 -5.23
N THR A 338 2.83 -11.54 -4.82
CA THR A 338 1.63 -11.73 -5.65
C THR A 338 1.67 -10.89 -6.92
N CYS A 339 2.19 -9.65 -6.86
CA CYS A 339 2.41 -8.82 -8.04
C CYS A 339 3.43 -9.46 -9.00
N LEU A 340 4.51 -10.04 -8.48
CA LEU A 340 5.49 -10.76 -9.30
C LEU A 340 4.89 -12.04 -9.91
N MET A 341 4.02 -12.75 -9.20
CA MET A 341 3.30 -13.90 -9.76
C MET A 341 2.42 -13.49 -10.93
N HIS A 342 1.66 -12.39 -10.80
CA HIS A 342 0.89 -11.86 -11.91
C HIS A 342 1.80 -11.40 -13.05
N TYR A 343 2.90 -10.72 -12.71
CA TYR A 343 3.89 -10.27 -13.69
C TYR A 343 4.51 -11.43 -14.48
N LYS A 344 4.69 -12.59 -13.85
CA LYS A 344 5.23 -13.81 -14.46
C LYS A 344 4.18 -14.69 -15.14
N VAL A 345 2.94 -14.22 -15.27
CA VAL A 345 1.83 -14.95 -15.92
C VAL A 345 1.53 -16.27 -15.19
N ILE A 346 1.56 -16.23 -13.85
CA ILE A 346 1.25 -17.39 -12.98
C ILE A 346 -0.21 -17.37 -12.51
N THR A 347 -0.78 -16.18 -12.31
CA THR A 347 -2.15 -15.97 -11.81
C THR A 347 -3.21 -16.43 -12.81
N GLY A 348 -4.38 -16.85 -12.34
CA GLY A 348 -5.43 -17.44 -13.17
C GLY A 348 -6.55 -16.47 -13.57
N ARG A 349 -7.19 -16.72 -14.72
CA ARG A 349 -8.45 -16.10 -15.14
C ARG A 349 -9.59 -16.53 -14.23
N PHE A 350 -9.68 -17.82 -13.88
CA PHE A 350 -10.74 -18.35 -13.00
C PHE A 350 -10.77 -17.66 -11.63
N ASP A 351 -9.61 -17.24 -11.15
CA ASP A 351 -9.43 -16.59 -9.86
C ASP A 351 -9.29 -15.07 -10.04
N LEU A 352 -8.07 -14.55 -10.09
CA LEU A 352 -7.79 -13.11 -10.17
C LEU A 352 -8.49 -12.42 -11.35
N GLY A 353 -8.47 -13.02 -12.54
CA GLY A 353 -9.01 -12.40 -13.75
C GLY A 353 -10.52 -12.15 -13.70
N ASN A 354 -11.29 -13.06 -13.10
CA ASN A 354 -12.74 -12.91 -12.94
C ASN A 354 -13.10 -11.76 -12.00
N MET A 355 -12.33 -11.57 -10.93
CA MET A 355 -12.56 -10.50 -9.96
C MET A 355 -12.10 -9.15 -10.52
N ASP A 356 -10.93 -9.12 -11.16
CA ASP A 356 -10.41 -7.94 -11.82
C ASP A 356 -11.35 -7.44 -12.93
N GLN A 357 -11.90 -8.36 -13.75
CA GLN A 357 -12.87 -8.01 -14.79
C GLN A 357 -14.14 -7.39 -14.19
N VAL A 358 -14.65 -7.89 -13.06
CA VAL A 358 -15.82 -7.31 -12.37
C VAL A 358 -15.54 -5.90 -11.87
N VAL A 359 -14.41 -5.70 -11.21
CA VAL A 359 -14.06 -4.37 -10.67
C VAL A 359 -13.86 -3.39 -11.81
N TRP A 360 -13.18 -3.83 -12.87
CA TRP A 360 -12.99 -3.02 -14.07
C TRP A 360 -14.34 -2.68 -14.73
N ASN A 361 -15.20 -3.64 -15.04
CA ASN A 361 -16.52 -3.39 -15.63
C ASN A 361 -17.37 -2.43 -14.78
N THR A 362 -17.38 -2.63 -13.46
CA THR A 362 -18.09 -1.75 -12.52
C THR A 362 -17.56 -0.32 -12.59
N SER A 363 -16.23 -0.14 -12.71
CA SER A 363 -15.62 1.19 -12.89
C SER A 363 -15.99 1.87 -14.22
N GLN A 364 -16.42 1.09 -15.22
CA GLN A 364 -16.87 1.56 -16.55
C GLN A 364 -18.40 1.71 -16.66
N GLY A 365 -19.14 1.57 -15.56
CA GLY A 365 -20.61 1.67 -15.54
C GLY A 365 -21.37 0.36 -15.82
N ARG A 366 -20.67 -0.74 -16.08
CA ARG A 366 -21.25 -2.09 -16.21
C ARG A 366 -21.23 -2.81 -14.87
N PHE A 367 -22.24 -2.52 -14.05
CA PHE A 367 -22.25 -2.92 -12.64
C PHE A 367 -22.17 -4.44 -12.46
N PHE A 368 -21.11 -4.91 -11.80
CA PHE A 368 -20.92 -6.31 -11.40
C PHE A 368 -20.90 -7.34 -12.55
N GLU A 369 -20.73 -6.89 -13.79
CA GLU A 369 -20.68 -7.76 -14.98
C GLU A 369 -19.30 -8.40 -15.18
N PHE A 370 -19.29 -9.61 -15.72
CA PHE A 370 -18.10 -10.30 -16.22
C PHE A 370 -18.46 -11.30 -17.33
N THR A 371 -17.45 -11.79 -18.06
CA THR A 371 -17.65 -12.91 -18.98
C THR A 371 -17.61 -14.21 -18.18
N ASN A 372 -18.68 -15.00 -18.20
CA ASN A 372 -18.75 -16.25 -17.45
C ASN A 372 -17.67 -17.23 -17.96
N PRO A 373 -16.76 -17.75 -17.12
CA PRO A 373 -15.68 -18.63 -17.58
C PRO A 373 -16.16 -20.03 -18.00
N TYR A 374 -17.42 -20.38 -17.74
CA TYR A 374 -17.99 -21.68 -18.07
C TYR A 374 -18.84 -21.69 -19.35
N ASP A 375 -19.04 -20.52 -19.97
CA ASP A 375 -19.73 -20.39 -21.26
C ASP A 375 -19.23 -19.11 -21.98
N LYS A 376 -20.01 -18.58 -22.93
CA LYS A 376 -19.67 -17.39 -23.72
C LYS A 376 -20.48 -16.15 -23.37
N ASN A 377 -21.31 -16.20 -22.32
CA ASN A 377 -22.24 -15.13 -22.01
C ASN A 377 -21.61 -14.10 -21.06
N ILE A 378 -22.07 -12.84 -21.18
CA ILE A 378 -21.91 -11.85 -20.12
C ILE A 378 -22.95 -12.17 -19.05
N ALA A 379 -22.52 -12.15 -17.79
CA ALA A 379 -23.38 -12.37 -16.66
C ALA A 379 -23.02 -11.42 -15.51
N LEU A 380 -23.92 -11.30 -14.55
CA LEU A 380 -23.58 -10.72 -13.24
C LEU A 380 -22.77 -11.76 -12.45
N ARG A 381 -21.72 -11.34 -11.76
CA ARG A 381 -20.91 -12.26 -10.91
C ARG A 381 -21.72 -12.99 -9.83
N TYR A 382 -22.87 -12.44 -9.51
CA TYR A 382 -23.90 -13.02 -8.65
C TYR A 382 -24.38 -14.42 -9.08
N ILE A 383 -24.13 -14.85 -10.33
CA ILE A 383 -24.42 -16.22 -10.75
C ILE A 383 -23.60 -17.27 -9.99
N HIS A 384 -22.41 -16.90 -9.52
CA HIS A 384 -21.49 -17.79 -8.80
C HIS A 384 -21.35 -17.39 -7.35
N HIS A 385 -21.10 -16.11 -7.07
CA HIS A 385 -20.81 -15.60 -5.72
C HIS A 385 -21.39 -14.20 -5.49
N ALA A 386 -21.78 -13.93 -4.24
CA ALA A 386 -22.28 -12.64 -3.78
C ALA A 386 -21.17 -11.79 -3.13
N ASP A 387 -19.99 -11.74 -3.74
CA ASP A 387 -18.83 -10.97 -3.25
C ASP A 387 -18.85 -9.50 -3.70
N ILE A 388 -19.93 -8.81 -3.33
CA ILE A 388 -20.22 -7.40 -3.65
C ILE A 388 -19.11 -6.45 -3.15
N ILE A 389 -18.25 -6.89 -2.23
CA ILE A 389 -17.10 -6.11 -1.78
C ILE A 389 -16.19 -5.65 -2.92
N LEU A 390 -16.18 -6.37 -4.05
CA LEU A 390 -15.48 -5.97 -5.27
C LEU A 390 -15.87 -4.56 -5.74
N VAL A 391 -17.13 -4.16 -5.56
CA VAL A 391 -17.63 -2.83 -5.93
C VAL A 391 -16.86 -1.71 -5.20
N LEU A 392 -16.42 -1.95 -3.96
CA LEU A 392 -15.67 -0.95 -3.19
C LEU A 392 -14.27 -0.67 -3.78
N PHE A 393 -13.76 -1.55 -4.64
CA PHE A 393 -12.48 -1.35 -5.34
C PHE A 393 -12.63 -0.58 -6.66
N ALA A 394 -13.84 -0.45 -7.21
CA ALA A 394 -14.07 0.21 -8.51
C ALA A 394 -13.61 1.67 -8.55
N PRO A 395 -13.81 2.52 -7.51
CA PRO A 395 -13.28 3.88 -7.51
C PRO A 395 -11.76 3.96 -7.59
N LEU A 396 -11.04 2.95 -7.09
CA LEU A 396 -9.57 2.89 -7.19
C LEU A 396 -9.12 2.64 -8.64
N TYR A 397 -9.95 1.99 -9.45
CA TYR A 397 -9.66 1.72 -10.86
C TYR A 397 -9.73 2.98 -11.73
N TRP A 398 -10.43 4.03 -11.29
CA TRP A 398 -10.38 5.34 -11.96
C TRP A 398 -9.01 6.00 -11.84
N LEU A 399 -8.27 5.71 -10.76
CA LEU A 399 -6.89 6.19 -10.58
C LEU A 399 -5.89 5.25 -11.26
N PHE A 400 -6.04 3.94 -10.99
CA PHE A 400 -5.17 2.85 -11.42
C PHE A 400 -6.00 1.62 -11.82
N SER A 401 -6.42 1.55 -13.08
CA SER A 401 -7.03 0.33 -13.61
C SER A 401 -5.96 -0.76 -13.71
N SER A 402 -5.83 -1.61 -12.69
CA SER A 402 -4.86 -2.71 -12.67
C SER A 402 -5.23 -3.80 -11.65
N PRO A 403 -5.07 -5.11 -11.97
CA PRO A 403 -5.24 -6.20 -11.01
C PRO A 403 -4.30 -6.10 -9.81
N TYR A 404 -3.16 -5.39 -9.95
CA TYR A 404 -2.23 -5.14 -8.85
C TYR A 404 -2.90 -4.41 -7.66
N VAL A 405 -3.94 -3.60 -7.91
CA VAL A 405 -4.70 -2.92 -6.85
C VAL A 405 -5.33 -3.93 -5.90
N LEU A 406 -5.94 -4.99 -6.44
CA LEU A 406 -6.59 -6.04 -5.66
C LEU A 406 -5.56 -6.84 -4.84
N LEU A 407 -4.47 -7.25 -5.48
CA LEU A 407 -3.42 -8.03 -4.84
C LEU A 407 -2.78 -7.28 -3.66
N VAL A 408 -2.44 -6.00 -3.85
CA VAL A 408 -1.88 -5.14 -2.80
C VAL A 408 -2.90 -4.90 -1.69
N ALA A 409 -4.17 -4.63 -2.05
CA ALA A 409 -5.20 -4.39 -1.06
C ALA A 409 -5.47 -5.60 -0.18
N GLN A 410 -5.53 -6.81 -0.75
CA GLN A 410 -5.66 -8.05 0.02
C GLN A 410 -4.53 -8.22 1.03
N ALA A 411 -3.27 -8.07 0.60
CA ALA A 411 -2.12 -8.19 1.49
C ALA A 411 -2.16 -7.15 2.63
N CYS A 412 -2.51 -5.90 2.34
CA CYS A 412 -2.62 -4.82 3.31
C CYS A 412 -3.77 -5.03 4.32
N ILE A 413 -4.96 -5.43 3.84
CA ILE A 413 -6.12 -5.69 4.70
C ILE A 413 -5.83 -6.87 5.62
N VAL A 414 -5.28 -7.98 5.09
CA VAL A 414 -4.93 -9.14 5.90
C VAL A 414 -3.87 -8.80 6.94
N ALA A 415 -2.84 -8.04 6.58
CA ALA A 415 -1.83 -7.57 7.51
C ALA A 415 -2.43 -6.72 8.65
N PHE A 416 -3.42 -5.88 8.34
CA PHE A 416 -4.14 -5.09 9.33
C PHE A 416 -4.89 -5.98 10.34
N GLY A 417 -5.29 -7.18 9.95
CA GLY A 417 -5.81 -8.21 10.86
C GLY A 417 -4.91 -8.47 12.07
N ALA A 418 -3.58 -8.44 11.92
CA ALA A 418 -2.64 -8.62 13.05
C ALA A 418 -2.77 -7.52 14.10
N TRP A 419 -2.99 -6.27 13.67
CA TRP A 419 -3.24 -5.16 14.59
C TRP A 419 -4.55 -5.36 15.37
N LEU A 420 -5.60 -5.87 14.71
CA LEU A 420 -6.87 -6.17 15.35
C LEU A 420 -6.74 -7.34 16.33
N VAL A 421 -6.00 -8.39 15.96
CA VAL A 421 -5.65 -9.52 16.85
C VAL A 421 -4.90 -9.02 18.08
N TYR A 422 -3.88 -8.17 17.91
CA TYR A 422 -3.14 -7.57 19.03
C TYR A 422 -4.07 -6.80 19.97
N ARG A 423 -4.96 -5.96 19.43
CA ARG A 423 -5.90 -5.17 20.23
C ARG A 423 -6.91 -6.04 20.97
N LEU A 424 -7.49 -7.04 20.29
CA LEU A 424 -8.42 -7.98 20.89
C LEU A 424 -7.75 -8.78 22.00
N ALA A 425 -6.59 -9.37 21.71
CA ALA A 425 -5.80 -10.10 22.69
C ALA A 425 -5.43 -9.23 23.88
N LYS A 426 -5.01 -7.97 23.65
CA LYS A 426 -4.68 -7.05 24.74
C LYS A 426 -5.89 -6.74 25.61
N LYS A 427 -7.05 -6.54 24.99
CA LYS A 427 -8.31 -6.24 25.69
C LYS A 427 -8.80 -7.42 26.53
N VAL A 428 -8.66 -8.65 26.02
CA VAL A 428 -9.14 -9.87 26.67
C VAL A 428 -8.15 -10.42 27.70
N LEU A 429 -6.85 -10.40 27.39
CA LEU A 429 -5.79 -11.02 28.19
C LEU A 429 -5.07 -10.03 29.12
N GLY A 430 -5.11 -8.72 28.83
CA GLY A 430 -4.40 -7.70 29.62
C GLY A 430 -2.88 -7.77 29.56
N HIS A 431 -2.28 -8.53 28.63
CA HIS A 431 -0.84 -8.78 28.58
C HIS A 431 -0.24 -8.44 27.21
N GLU A 432 0.65 -7.44 27.14
CA GLU A 432 1.12 -6.88 25.86
C GLU A 432 1.96 -7.86 25.02
N TRP A 433 2.92 -8.58 25.61
CA TRP A 433 3.78 -9.50 24.86
C TRP A 433 3.02 -10.70 24.33
N LEU A 434 2.27 -11.43 25.17
CA LEU A 434 1.37 -12.49 24.73
C LEU A 434 0.43 -12.03 23.59
N SER A 435 -0.10 -10.80 23.68
CA SER A 435 -0.93 -10.23 22.60
C SER A 435 -0.15 -9.99 21.32
N ALA A 436 1.10 -9.53 21.41
CA ALA A 436 1.97 -9.34 20.24
C ALA A 436 2.36 -10.68 19.62
N ILE A 437 2.67 -11.70 20.43
CA ILE A 437 2.97 -13.05 19.95
C ILE A 437 1.78 -13.63 19.19
N LEU A 438 0.55 -13.49 19.70
CA LEU A 438 -0.65 -13.93 18.97
C LEU A 438 -0.82 -13.22 17.63
N ALA A 439 -0.56 -11.91 17.58
CA ALA A 439 -0.59 -11.15 16.33
C ALA A 439 0.51 -11.57 15.35
N LEU A 440 1.71 -11.90 15.84
CA LEU A 440 2.79 -12.43 15.00
C LEU A 440 2.49 -13.85 14.53
N SER A 441 1.93 -14.71 15.37
CA SER A 441 1.45 -16.05 15.01
C SER A 441 0.37 -15.97 13.93
N TYR A 442 -0.51 -14.96 13.95
CA TYR A 442 -1.48 -14.70 12.88
C TYR A 442 -0.79 -14.39 11.55
N LEU A 443 0.25 -13.55 11.53
CA LEU A 443 1.02 -13.26 10.30
C LEU A 443 1.86 -14.45 9.82
N LEU A 444 2.31 -15.30 10.75
CA LEU A 444 3.07 -16.52 10.45
C LEU A 444 2.18 -17.73 10.14
N TYR A 445 0.86 -17.56 10.18
CA TYR A 445 -0.10 -18.65 10.07
C TYR A 445 -0.14 -19.21 8.63
N PRO A 446 0.20 -20.50 8.41
CA PRO A 446 0.41 -21.04 7.06
C PRO A 446 -0.77 -20.88 6.11
N THR A 447 -1.98 -21.21 6.55
CA THR A 447 -3.17 -21.18 5.67
C THR A 447 -3.50 -19.76 5.23
N LEU A 448 -3.31 -18.76 6.10
CA LEU A 448 -3.52 -17.36 5.78
C LEU A 448 -2.50 -16.86 4.77
N GLN A 449 -1.22 -17.24 4.93
CA GLN A 449 -0.17 -16.91 3.97
C GLN A 449 -0.45 -17.53 2.59
N ARG A 450 -0.91 -18.78 2.56
CA ARG A 450 -1.29 -19.46 1.31
C ARG A 450 -2.51 -18.82 0.65
N ALA A 451 -3.53 -18.46 1.44
CA ALA A 451 -4.70 -17.73 0.95
C ALA A 451 -4.33 -16.39 0.32
N VAL A 452 -3.43 -15.63 0.95
CA VAL A 452 -2.94 -14.35 0.41
C VAL A 452 -2.12 -14.55 -0.87
N MET A 453 -1.28 -15.59 -0.93
CA MET A 453 -0.39 -15.85 -2.06
C MET A 453 -1.07 -16.50 -3.27
N PHE A 454 -2.22 -17.17 -3.09
CA PHE A 454 -2.88 -17.93 -4.15
C PHE A 454 -3.33 -17.03 -5.31
N ASP A 455 -4.34 -16.18 -5.07
CA ASP A 455 -4.81 -15.10 -5.93
C ASP A 455 -5.73 -14.21 -5.08
N PHE A 456 -6.15 -13.05 -5.58
CA PHE A 456 -7.13 -12.22 -4.85
C PHE A 456 -8.42 -13.02 -4.62
N HIS A 457 -8.98 -12.98 -3.42
CA HIS A 457 -10.28 -13.56 -3.06
C HIS A 457 -10.94 -12.70 -1.97
N ALA A 458 -12.19 -12.29 -2.19
CA ALA A 458 -12.95 -11.52 -1.21
C ALA A 458 -13.05 -12.21 0.16
N LEU A 459 -13.18 -13.54 0.17
CA LEU A 459 -13.18 -14.38 1.37
C LEU A 459 -11.93 -14.16 2.23
N THR A 460 -10.77 -13.93 1.63
CA THR A 460 -9.50 -13.75 2.36
C THR A 460 -9.53 -12.52 3.28
N LEU A 461 -10.29 -11.48 2.90
CA LEU A 461 -10.49 -10.27 3.71
C LEU A 461 -11.32 -10.56 4.97
N GLY A 462 -12.17 -11.59 4.92
CA GLY A 462 -13.03 -12.05 6.02
C GLY A 462 -12.26 -12.44 7.27
N ALA A 463 -11.01 -12.90 7.14
CA ALA A 463 -10.12 -13.15 8.27
C ALA A 463 -9.95 -11.92 9.18
N THR A 464 -9.74 -10.76 8.56
CA THR A 464 -9.53 -9.47 9.26
C THR A 464 -10.85 -8.92 9.77
N PHE A 465 -11.89 -8.97 8.95
CA PHE A 465 -13.20 -8.41 9.32
C PHE A 465 -13.86 -9.18 10.46
N SER A 466 -13.66 -10.49 10.54
CA SER A 466 -14.11 -11.31 11.67
C SER A 466 -13.50 -10.85 13.00
N VAL A 467 -12.18 -10.65 13.04
CA VAL A 467 -11.49 -10.16 14.24
C VAL A 467 -11.94 -8.73 14.59
N GLY A 468 -12.09 -7.86 13.59
CA GLY A 468 -12.59 -6.50 13.76
C GLY A 468 -14.01 -6.45 14.33
N MET A 469 -14.90 -7.32 13.83
CA MET A 469 -16.26 -7.47 14.31
C MET A 469 -16.29 -7.84 15.80
N VAL A 470 -15.56 -8.89 16.20
CA VAL A 470 -15.51 -9.33 17.60
C VAL A 470 -14.87 -8.26 18.49
N LEU A 471 -13.78 -7.63 18.05
CA LEU A 471 -13.15 -6.52 18.79
C LEU A 471 -14.15 -5.37 19.03
N ALA A 472 -14.89 -4.96 18.00
CA ALA A 472 -15.86 -3.88 18.12
C ALA A 472 -17.02 -4.24 19.08
N TYR A 473 -17.45 -5.51 19.08
CA TYR A 473 -18.42 -6.03 20.03
C TYR A 473 -17.88 -5.98 21.48
N ILE A 474 -16.66 -6.46 21.72
CA ILE A 474 -16.01 -6.45 23.04
C ILE A 474 -15.78 -5.02 23.54
N GLU A 475 -15.51 -4.07 22.64
CA GLU A 475 -15.42 -2.64 22.96
C GLU A 475 -16.78 -1.94 23.09
N LYS A 476 -17.89 -2.68 22.90
CA LYS A 476 -19.28 -2.18 22.88
C LYS A 476 -19.49 -1.03 21.88
N ARG A 477 -18.73 -1.03 20.77
CA ARG A 477 -18.79 -0.05 19.68
C ARG A 477 -19.68 -0.55 18.54
N TRP A 478 -20.99 -0.55 18.75
CA TRP A 478 -21.99 -1.14 17.84
C TRP A 478 -21.97 -0.59 16.41
N LYS A 479 -21.65 0.70 16.22
CA LYS A 479 -21.50 1.27 14.87
C LYS A 479 -20.34 0.65 14.09
N ILE A 480 -19.19 0.44 14.76
CA ILE A 480 -18.02 -0.20 14.15
C ILE A 480 -18.27 -1.70 13.96
N PHE A 481 -18.98 -2.34 14.89
CA PHE A 481 -19.45 -3.72 14.74
C PHE A 481 -20.28 -3.88 13.47
N ALA A 482 -21.28 -3.01 13.25
CA ALA A 482 -22.13 -3.05 12.06
C ALA A 482 -21.31 -2.89 10.78
N VAL A 483 -20.30 -2.01 10.76
CA VAL A 483 -19.39 -1.86 9.62
C VAL A 483 -18.67 -3.18 9.30
N TYR A 484 -18.07 -3.84 10.29
CA TYR A 484 -17.38 -5.12 10.04
C TYR A 484 -18.34 -6.26 9.69
N ALA A 485 -19.54 -6.30 10.27
CA ALA A 485 -20.57 -7.28 9.91
C ALA A 485 -21.03 -7.10 8.45
N ILE A 486 -21.27 -5.86 8.02
CA ILE A 486 -21.61 -5.56 6.61
C ILE A 486 -20.46 -5.92 5.68
N LEU A 487 -19.21 -5.59 6.05
CA LEU A 487 -18.04 -6.01 5.25
C LEU A 487 -17.95 -7.52 5.10
N LEU A 488 -18.28 -8.30 6.15
CA LEU A 488 -18.38 -9.76 6.05
C LEU A 488 -19.53 -10.20 5.11
N TYR A 489 -20.70 -9.57 5.18
CA TYR A 489 -21.82 -9.87 4.27
C TYR A 489 -21.45 -9.63 2.80
N MET A 490 -20.60 -8.65 2.54
CA MET A 490 -20.14 -8.31 1.19
C MET A 490 -19.03 -9.22 0.69
N CYS A 491 -18.38 -10.01 1.55
CA CYS A 491 -17.26 -10.88 1.18
C CYS A 491 -17.70 -12.18 0.52
N LYS A 492 -18.75 -12.82 1.04
CA LYS A 492 -19.33 -14.06 0.49
C LYS A 492 -20.67 -14.39 1.15
N GLU A 493 -21.54 -15.07 0.43
CA GLU A 493 -22.92 -15.41 0.82
C GLU A 493 -23.01 -16.21 2.14
N GLU A 494 -22.13 -17.19 2.36
CA GLU A 494 -22.15 -18.03 3.56
C GLU A 494 -21.63 -17.32 4.82
N LEU A 495 -20.83 -16.25 4.68
CA LEU A 495 -20.32 -15.51 5.83
C LEU A 495 -21.42 -14.78 6.60
N VAL A 496 -22.55 -14.53 5.94
CA VAL A 496 -23.76 -13.98 6.55
C VAL A 496 -24.26 -14.92 7.65
N LEU A 497 -24.21 -16.23 7.42
CA LEU A 497 -24.57 -17.22 8.43
C LEU A 497 -23.57 -17.26 9.58
N MET A 498 -22.29 -17.01 9.35
CA MET A 498 -21.31 -16.90 10.45
C MET A 498 -21.68 -15.75 11.41
N VAL A 499 -22.11 -14.61 10.87
CA VAL A 499 -22.60 -13.49 11.70
C VAL A 499 -23.91 -13.84 12.41
N ALA A 500 -24.79 -14.62 11.79
CA ALA A 500 -25.99 -15.15 12.45
C ALA A 500 -25.61 -16.05 13.64
N THR A 501 -24.66 -16.98 13.44
CA THR A 501 -24.13 -17.85 14.48
C THR A 501 -23.48 -17.05 15.61
N PHE A 502 -22.74 -15.99 15.29
CA PHE A 502 -22.23 -15.06 16.30
C PHE A 502 -23.37 -14.47 17.15
N GLY A 503 -24.47 -14.04 16.51
CA GLY A 503 -25.67 -13.58 17.20
C GLY A 503 -26.29 -14.65 18.12
N LEU A 504 -26.37 -15.91 17.68
CA LEU A 504 -26.86 -17.03 18.50
C LEU A 504 -25.98 -17.26 19.74
N ILE A 505 -24.68 -17.12 19.60
CA ILE A 505 -23.75 -17.27 20.72
C ILE A 505 -23.90 -16.13 21.73
N ILE A 506 -24.08 -14.89 21.27
CA ILE A 506 -24.39 -13.76 22.17
C ILE A 506 -25.70 -14.00 22.89
N LEU A 507 -26.74 -14.45 22.18
CA LEU A 507 -28.04 -14.75 22.78
C LEU A 507 -27.91 -15.77 23.92
N TRP A 508 -27.08 -16.79 23.73
CA TRP A 508 -26.81 -17.82 24.73
C TRP A 508 -25.97 -17.32 25.92
N GLN A 509 -24.90 -16.56 25.66
CA GLN A 509 -23.93 -16.15 26.68
C GLN A 509 -24.31 -14.87 27.44
N GLU A 510 -24.93 -13.89 26.77
CA GLU A 510 -25.23 -12.56 27.29
C GLU A 510 -26.72 -12.25 27.16
N ARG A 511 -27.57 -12.93 27.97
CA ARG A 511 -29.03 -12.77 27.94
C ARG A 511 -29.53 -11.32 28.06
N LYS A 512 -28.73 -10.41 28.65
CA LYS A 512 -29.05 -8.98 28.74
C LYS A 512 -29.04 -8.26 27.39
N GLU A 513 -28.31 -8.78 26.41
CA GLU A 513 -28.16 -8.20 25.07
C GLU A 513 -29.06 -8.88 24.02
N TRP A 514 -30.08 -9.65 24.46
CA TRP A 514 -30.90 -10.50 23.59
C TRP A 514 -31.54 -9.75 22.41
N ARG A 515 -31.98 -8.49 22.61
CA ARG A 515 -32.57 -7.67 21.53
C ARG A 515 -31.58 -7.44 20.40
N LYS A 516 -30.32 -7.14 20.72
CA LYS A 516 -29.27 -6.91 19.72
C LYS A 516 -28.87 -8.21 19.05
N ALA A 517 -28.78 -9.31 19.82
CA ALA A 517 -28.55 -10.63 19.26
C ALA A 517 -29.64 -11.03 18.26
N MET A 518 -30.92 -10.80 18.60
CA MET A 518 -32.05 -11.01 17.70
C MET A 518 -31.97 -10.16 16.45
N VAL A 519 -31.65 -8.87 16.56
CA VAL A 519 -31.46 -8.02 15.38
C VAL A 519 -30.36 -8.56 14.47
N ILE A 520 -29.22 -8.98 15.04
CA ILE A 520 -28.13 -9.59 14.25
C ILE A 520 -28.63 -10.84 13.53
N ILE A 521 -29.26 -11.77 14.25
CA ILE A 521 -29.76 -13.04 13.70
C ILE A 521 -30.79 -12.78 12.59
N LEU A 522 -31.78 -11.93 12.84
CA LEU A 522 -32.86 -11.66 11.89
C LEU A 522 -32.34 -10.95 10.64
N LEU A 523 -31.45 -9.97 10.78
CA LEU A 523 -30.84 -9.29 9.62
C LEU A 523 -29.93 -10.22 8.83
N SER A 524 -29.12 -11.06 9.50
CA SER A 524 -28.33 -12.10 8.83
C SER A 524 -29.23 -13.07 8.08
N ALA A 525 -30.27 -13.61 8.73
CA ALA A 525 -31.18 -14.58 8.14
C ALA A 525 -31.93 -13.98 6.96
N ALA A 526 -32.46 -12.76 7.09
CA ALA A 526 -33.14 -12.05 6.02
C ALA A 526 -32.22 -11.82 4.81
N TYR A 527 -30.98 -11.37 5.03
CA TYR A 527 -30.03 -11.16 3.94
C TYR A 527 -29.57 -12.48 3.30
N PHE A 528 -29.37 -13.54 4.10
CA PHE A 528 -29.05 -14.87 3.57
C PHE A 528 -30.20 -15.42 2.71
N MET A 529 -31.44 -15.32 3.19
CA MET A 529 -32.63 -15.72 2.43
C MET A 529 -32.78 -14.90 1.14
N LEU A 530 -32.54 -13.59 1.20
CA LEU A 530 -32.55 -12.72 0.03
C LEU A 530 -31.53 -13.19 -1.03
N ASN A 531 -30.31 -13.52 -0.61
CA ASN A 531 -29.27 -14.06 -1.50
C ASN A 531 -29.70 -15.41 -2.11
N PHE A 532 -30.06 -16.35 -1.24
CA PHE A 532 -30.25 -17.75 -1.60
C PHE A 532 -31.55 -18.01 -2.36
N LEU A 533 -32.64 -17.33 -2.00
CA LEU A 533 -33.97 -17.52 -2.59
C LEU A 533 -34.25 -16.59 -3.77
N TRP A 534 -33.58 -15.43 -3.85
CA TRP A 534 -33.91 -14.43 -4.87
C TRP A 534 -32.72 -13.95 -5.69
N LEU A 535 -31.73 -13.30 -5.10
CA LEU A 535 -30.68 -12.61 -5.87
C LEU A 535 -29.84 -13.58 -6.72
N MET A 536 -29.34 -14.69 -6.14
CA MET A 536 -28.54 -15.66 -6.90
C MET A 536 -29.39 -16.49 -7.88
N PRO A 537 -30.58 -17.03 -7.52
CA PRO A 537 -31.47 -17.65 -8.49
C PRO A 537 -31.87 -16.74 -9.64
N ALA A 538 -32.27 -15.49 -9.38
CA ALA A 538 -32.65 -14.52 -10.41
C ALA A 538 -31.49 -14.22 -11.36
N ALA A 539 -30.27 -14.02 -10.83
CA ALA A 539 -29.08 -13.83 -11.67
C ALA A 539 -28.80 -15.02 -12.61
N ARG A 540 -29.17 -16.24 -12.19
CA ARG A 540 -29.07 -17.47 -12.99
C ARG A 540 -30.29 -17.74 -13.86
N SER A 541 -31.24 -16.82 -13.97
CA SER A 541 -32.53 -17.06 -14.63
C SER A 541 -33.24 -18.30 -14.08
N TRP A 542 -33.17 -18.48 -12.76
CA TRP A 542 -33.78 -19.60 -12.01
C TRP A 542 -33.24 -20.99 -12.36
N GLN A 543 -32.10 -21.07 -13.05
CA GLN A 543 -31.41 -22.33 -13.28
C GLN A 543 -30.71 -22.85 -12.02
N PRO A 544 -30.60 -24.18 -11.84
CA PRO A 544 -29.88 -24.78 -10.72
C PRO A 544 -28.43 -24.31 -10.62
N SER A 545 -27.87 -24.35 -9.41
CA SER A 545 -26.45 -24.03 -9.22
C SER A 545 -25.58 -25.06 -9.92
N LYS A 546 -24.60 -24.58 -10.69
CA LYS A 546 -23.50 -25.42 -11.17
C LYS A 546 -22.65 -25.96 -10.03
N TYR A 547 -22.84 -25.54 -8.77
CA TYR A 547 -22.10 -26.05 -7.62
C TYR A 547 -22.81 -27.22 -6.90
N ASN A 548 -24.03 -27.59 -7.28
CA ASN A 548 -24.77 -28.68 -6.63
C ASN A 548 -24.06 -30.03 -6.75
N TYR A 549 -23.32 -30.27 -7.85
CA TYR A 549 -22.57 -31.52 -8.05
C TYR A 549 -21.46 -31.73 -6.99
N GLN A 550 -21.07 -30.67 -6.27
CA GLN A 550 -20.02 -30.74 -5.25
C GLN A 550 -20.51 -31.37 -3.94
N TYR A 551 -21.77 -31.78 -3.86
CA TYR A 551 -22.37 -32.40 -2.69
C TYR A 551 -23.22 -33.63 -3.06
N GLU A 552 -22.97 -34.26 -4.21
CA GLU A 552 -23.70 -35.44 -4.70
C GLU A 552 -23.73 -36.58 -3.68
N THR A 553 -22.64 -36.77 -2.92
CA THR A 553 -22.60 -37.78 -1.84
C THR A 553 -23.67 -37.52 -0.78
N LEU A 554 -24.02 -36.26 -0.52
CA LEU A 554 -25.09 -35.86 0.38
C LEU A 554 -26.43 -35.66 -0.34
N GLY A 555 -26.44 -35.52 -1.66
CA GLY A 555 -27.63 -35.44 -2.49
C GLY A 555 -27.66 -34.21 -3.41
N ASN A 556 -28.50 -34.26 -4.43
CA ASN A 556 -28.45 -33.31 -5.55
C ASN A 556 -29.28 -32.04 -5.35
N LYS A 557 -29.94 -31.90 -4.20
CA LYS A 557 -30.81 -30.77 -3.83
C LYS A 557 -30.67 -30.42 -2.34
N PRO A 558 -30.90 -29.16 -1.92
CA PRO A 558 -30.73 -28.73 -0.52
C PRO A 558 -31.51 -29.57 0.50
N GLU A 559 -32.71 -30.01 0.16
CA GLU A 559 -33.57 -30.83 1.02
C GLU A 559 -32.97 -32.22 1.22
N ALA A 560 -32.43 -32.81 0.16
CA ALA A 560 -31.78 -34.12 0.19
C ALA A 560 -30.48 -34.06 1.01
N ILE A 561 -29.66 -33.02 0.81
CA ILE A 561 -28.43 -32.77 1.58
C ILE A 561 -28.77 -32.68 3.07
N THR A 562 -29.76 -31.86 3.42
CA THR A 562 -30.17 -31.67 4.82
C THR A 562 -30.72 -32.97 5.42
N ALA A 563 -31.54 -33.71 4.67
CA ALA A 563 -32.08 -35.00 5.11
C ALA A 563 -30.97 -36.04 5.34
N ASN A 564 -29.98 -36.12 4.44
CA ASN A 564 -28.89 -37.09 4.54
C ASN A 564 -27.89 -36.76 5.64
N LEU A 565 -27.68 -35.47 5.94
CA LEU A 565 -26.90 -35.06 7.12
C LEU A 565 -27.50 -35.57 8.44
N ILE A 566 -28.82 -35.75 8.50
CA ILE A 566 -29.52 -36.25 9.70
C ILE A 566 -29.69 -37.76 9.66
N LYS A 567 -30.14 -38.31 8.52
CA LYS A 567 -30.54 -39.71 8.36
C LYS A 567 -29.37 -40.67 8.15
N ASN A 568 -28.20 -40.17 7.72
CA ASN A 568 -27.02 -41.00 7.44
C ASN A 568 -25.83 -40.68 8.36
N PRO A 569 -25.92 -40.94 9.68
CA PRO A 569 -24.86 -40.58 10.63
C PRO A 569 -23.53 -41.30 10.34
N LYS A 570 -23.57 -42.52 9.78
CA LYS A 570 -22.35 -43.24 9.36
C LYS A 570 -21.59 -42.50 8.25
N LEU A 571 -22.32 -41.94 7.29
CA LEU A 571 -21.74 -41.15 6.19
C LEU A 571 -21.17 -39.82 6.71
N VAL A 572 -21.94 -39.12 7.54
CA VAL A 572 -21.45 -37.89 8.17
C VAL A 572 -20.19 -38.15 9.00
N LEU A 573 -20.17 -39.25 9.76
CA LEU A 573 -19.01 -39.63 10.54
C LEU A 573 -17.79 -39.95 9.65
N SER A 574 -17.97 -40.59 8.49
CA SER A 574 -16.85 -40.87 7.58
C SER A 574 -16.27 -39.59 6.98
N MET A 575 -17.10 -38.58 6.70
CA MET A 575 -16.66 -37.26 6.22
C MET A 575 -15.96 -36.46 7.32
N VAL A 576 -16.50 -36.45 8.55
CA VAL A 576 -15.97 -35.68 9.69
C VAL A 576 -14.72 -36.31 10.30
N ALA A 577 -14.63 -37.64 10.37
CA ALA A 577 -13.51 -38.38 10.97
C ALA A 577 -12.49 -38.90 9.93
N GLY A 578 -12.75 -38.66 8.64
CA GLY A 578 -11.88 -39.08 7.54
C GLY A 578 -10.48 -38.47 7.60
N ALA A 579 -9.52 -39.12 6.94
CA ALA A 579 -8.11 -38.71 6.97
C ALA A 579 -7.90 -37.25 6.52
N GLN A 580 -8.64 -36.81 5.50
CA GLN A 580 -8.57 -35.42 5.00
C GLN A 580 -9.11 -34.41 6.01
N ALA A 581 -10.23 -34.73 6.68
CA ALA A 581 -10.78 -33.87 7.73
C ALA A 581 -9.82 -33.75 8.91
N ARG A 582 -9.18 -34.85 9.33
CA ARG A 582 -8.15 -34.83 10.38
C ARG A 582 -6.95 -33.98 9.99
N HIS A 583 -6.51 -34.04 8.73
CA HIS A 583 -5.44 -33.18 8.22
C HIS A 583 -5.83 -31.70 8.26
N LEU A 584 -7.07 -31.38 7.88
CA LEU A 584 -7.62 -30.03 7.96
C LEU A 584 -7.66 -29.51 9.40
N TYR A 585 -8.18 -30.29 10.36
CA TYR A 585 -8.20 -29.91 11.78
C TYR A 585 -6.78 -29.67 12.32
N ALA A 586 -5.85 -30.57 12.01
CA ALA A 586 -4.46 -30.44 12.44
C ALA A 586 -3.79 -29.19 11.85
N GLY A 587 -4.04 -28.89 10.58
CA GLY A 587 -3.54 -27.69 9.91
C GLY A 587 -4.12 -26.38 10.45
N LEU A 588 -5.39 -26.39 10.88
CA LEU A 588 -6.04 -25.22 11.45
C LEU A 588 -5.68 -25.02 12.94
N LEU A 589 -5.71 -26.07 13.74
CA LEU A 589 -5.59 -25.97 15.19
C LEU A 589 -4.14 -26.15 15.68
N GLY A 590 -3.33 -26.93 14.96
CA GLY A 590 -1.94 -27.21 15.30
C GLY A 590 -1.06 -25.98 15.44
N PRO A 591 -1.07 -24.99 14.52
CA PRO A 591 -0.21 -23.81 14.61
C PRO A 591 -0.50 -22.90 15.81
N VAL A 592 -1.64 -23.09 16.47
CA VAL A 592 -2.04 -22.39 17.70
C VAL A 592 -2.23 -23.36 18.86
N ALA A 593 -1.49 -24.47 18.86
CA ALA A 593 -1.42 -25.47 19.93
C ALA A 593 -2.79 -26.01 20.40
N PHE A 594 -3.76 -26.11 19.48
CA PHE A 594 -5.14 -26.54 19.77
C PHE A 594 -5.88 -25.71 20.84
N LEU A 595 -5.36 -24.52 21.18
CA LEU A 595 -5.97 -23.59 22.12
C LEU A 595 -7.42 -23.17 21.80
N PRO A 596 -7.86 -23.10 20.52
CA PRO A 596 -9.27 -22.86 20.20
C PRO A 596 -10.25 -23.83 20.87
N LEU A 597 -9.81 -25.06 21.17
CA LEU A 597 -10.67 -26.05 21.84
C LEU A 597 -11.02 -25.68 23.28
N ALA A 598 -10.25 -24.78 23.91
CA ALA A 598 -10.58 -24.24 25.23
C ALA A 598 -11.69 -23.19 25.19
N SER A 599 -12.10 -22.73 23.99
CA SER A 599 -13.24 -21.82 23.80
C SER A 599 -14.10 -22.22 22.59
N PRO A 600 -14.75 -23.39 22.65
CA PRO A 600 -15.43 -23.98 21.49
C PRO A 600 -16.59 -23.11 20.99
N ALA A 601 -17.20 -22.29 21.84
CA ALA A 601 -18.24 -21.35 21.43
C ALA A 601 -17.71 -20.38 20.34
N TRP A 602 -16.60 -19.70 20.58
CA TRP A 602 -16.04 -18.78 19.59
C TRP A 602 -15.61 -19.48 18.30
N LEU A 603 -15.18 -20.74 18.39
CA LEU A 603 -14.86 -21.55 17.22
C LEU A 603 -16.12 -21.96 16.43
N ALA A 604 -17.23 -22.21 17.11
CA ALA A 604 -18.51 -22.59 16.49
C ALA A 604 -19.08 -21.50 15.58
N VAL A 605 -18.69 -20.23 15.75
CA VAL A 605 -19.07 -19.15 14.82
C VAL A 605 -18.56 -19.43 13.39
N ALA A 606 -17.43 -20.12 13.25
CA ALA A 606 -16.91 -20.50 11.94
C ALA A 606 -17.58 -21.71 11.32
N TRP A 607 -18.55 -22.33 12.01
CA TRP A 607 -19.16 -23.57 11.55
C TRP A 607 -19.77 -23.50 10.15
N PRO A 608 -20.53 -22.46 9.76
CA PRO A 608 -21.12 -22.41 8.42
C PRO A 608 -20.10 -22.52 7.28
N ASP A 609 -19.05 -21.69 7.31
CA ASP A 609 -17.95 -21.71 6.31
C ASP A 609 -17.12 -23.00 6.42
N PHE A 610 -16.88 -23.48 7.64
CA PHE A 610 -16.18 -24.74 7.86
C PHE A 610 -16.94 -25.94 7.29
N ALA A 611 -18.26 -26.01 7.49
CA ALA A 611 -19.12 -27.10 7.02
C ALA A 611 -19.18 -27.15 5.49
N VAL A 612 -19.29 -26.00 4.82
CA VAL A 612 -19.27 -25.90 3.34
C VAL A 612 -18.00 -26.54 2.78
N ASN A 613 -16.85 -26.31 3.42
CA ASN A 613 -15.56 -26.87 3.00
C ASN A 613 -15.40 -28.35 3.39
N LEU A 614 -15.86 -28.74 4.57
CA LEU A 614 -15.71 -30.09 5.09
C LEU A 614 -16.52 -31.11 4.27
N PHE A 615 -17.78 -30.80 3.99
CA PHE A 615 -18.75 -31.69 3.35
C PHE A 615 -18.73 -31.67 1.82
N ASN A 616 -17.81 -30.92 1.22
CA ASN A 616 -17.66 -30.87 -0.23
C ASN A 616 -17.10 -32.21 -0.77
N ASP A 617 -17.54 -32.70 -1.91
CA ASP A 617 -16.99 -33.93 -2.50
C ASP A 617 -15.59 -33.69 -3.08
N ARG A 618 -15.29 -32.45 -3.50
CA ARG A 618 -13.98 -32.05 -3.98
C ARG A 618 -12.96 -31.96 -2.84
N ILE A 619 -11.71 -32.27 -3.16
CA ILE A 619 -10.62 -32.25 -2.17
C ILE A 619 -10.12 -30.82 -1.91
N GLU A 620 -10.19 -29.94 -2.91
CA GLU A 620 -9.57 -28.61 -2.92
C GLU A 620 -10.02 -27.72 -1.75
N PRO A 621 -11.32 -27.66 -1.37
CA PRO A 621 -11.77 -26.90 -0.20
C PRO A 621 -11.15 -27.35 1.12
N ARG A 622 -10.75 -28.62 1.24
CA ARG A 622 -10.07 -29.18 2.43
C ARG A 622 -8.55 -29.02 2.40
N LEU A 623 -7.98 -28.62 1.26
CA LEU A 623 -6.55 -28.39 1.15
C LEU A 623 -6.17 -27.03 1.75
N LEU A 624 -5.12 -27.02 2.58
CA LEU A 624 -4.61 -25.83 3.26
C LEU A 624 -3.93 -24.82 2.32
N ASN A 625 -3.82 -25.16 1.04
CA ASN A 625 -3.07 -24.41 0.04
C ASN A 625 -3.87 -23.33 -0.70
N TYR A 626 -5.17 -23.27 -0.44
CA TYR A 626 -6.10 -22.37 -1.11
C TYR A 626 -6.71 -21.37 -0.12
N HIS A 627 -7.56 -20.47 -0.63
CA HIS A 627 -8.17 -19.39 0.12
C HIS A 627 -9.34 -19.81 1.04
N TYR A 628 -9.88 -21.02 0.88
CA TYR A 628 -11.10 -21.49 1.57
C TYR A 628 -11.06 -21.41 3.10
N GLN A 629 -9.87 -21.47 3.69
CA GLN A 629 -9.68 -21.47 5.15
C GLN A 629 -9.45 -20.08 5.75
N ALA A 630 -9.48 -19.03 4.94
CA ALA A 630 -9.07 -17.70 5.38
C ALA A 630 -10.01 -17.10 6.44
N THR A 631 -11.33 -17.12 6.24
CA THR A 631 -12.25 -16.56 7.24
C THR A 631 -12.28 -17.38 8.52
N ILE A 632 -12.26 -18.71 8.41
CA ILE A 632 -12.13 -19.64 9.55
C ILE A 632 -10.90 -19.28 10.41
N THR A 633 -9.79 -18.90 9.79
CA THR A 633 -8.58 -18.45 10.50
C THR A 633 -8.86 -17.28 11.46
N GLY A 634 -9.71 -16.33 11.08
CA GLY A 634 -10.10 -15.21 11.96
C GLY A 634 -10.68 -15.71 13.28
N PHE A 635 -11.59 -16.68 13.22
CA PHE A 635 -12.22 -17.29 14.40
C PHE A 635 -11.34 -18.30 15.13
N VAL A 636 -10.40 -18.95 14.45
CA VAL A 636 -9.32 -19.71 15.10
C VAL A 636 -8.54 -18.80 16.05
N PHE A 637 -8.15 -17.60 15.62
CA PHE A 637 -7.44 -16.64 16.47
C PHE A 637 -8.31 -16.02 17.57
N ILE A 638 -9.57 -15.66 17.26
CA ILE A 638 -10.52 -15.21 18.29
C ILE A 638 -10.66 -16.28 19.37
N SER A 639 -10.93 -17.52 18.97
CA SER A 639 -11.10 -18.65 19.89
C SER A 639 -9.80 -18.96 20.67
N THR A 640 -8.63 -18.83 20.03
CA THR A 640 -7.33 -18.95 20.71
C THR A 640 -7.18 -17.91 21.83
N ILE A 641 -7.54 -16.64 21.57
CA ILE A 641 -7.47 -15.56 22.56
C ILE A 641 -8.38 -15.87 23.76
N PHE A 642 -9.65 -16.22 23.51
CA PHE A 642 -10.59 -16.55 24.59
C PHE A 642 -10.25 -17.89 25.28
N GLY A 643 -9.68 -18.85 24.56
CA GLY A 643 -9.19 -20.11 25.08
C GLY A 643 -8.04 -19.92 26.05
N LEU A 644 -7.07 -19.06 25.70
CA LEU A 644 -5.99 -18.65 26.59
C LEU A 644 -6.53 -17.94 27.84
N ALA A 645 -7.53 -17.08 27.70
CA ALA A 645 -8.18 -16.43 28.85
C ALA A 645 -8.84 -17.46 29.78
N ALA A 646 -9.53 -18.46 29.21
CA ALA A 646 -10.14 -19.54 29.96
C ALA A 646 -9.09 -20.41 30.68
N ILE A 647 -7.99 -20.76 30.01
CA ILE A 647 -6.87 -21.52 30.57
C ILE A 647 -6.22 -20.75 31.72
N ARG A 648 -5.89 -19.47 31.53
CA ARG A 648 -5.30 -18.63 32.58
C ARG A 648 -6.20 -18.52 33.80
N ARG A 649 -7.51 -18.37 33.59
CA ARG A 649 -8.49 -18.34 34.69
C ARG A 649 -8.57 -19.67 35.45
N ARG A 650 -8.52 -20.81 34.76
CA ARG A 650 -8.67 -22.14 35.38
C ARG A 650 -7.37 -22.67 36.00
N LEU A 651 -6.26 -22.59 35.26
CA LEU A 651 -4.96 -23.18 35.65
C LEU A 651 -4.03 -22.19 36.36
N GLY A 652 -4.23 -20.87 36.19
CA GLY A 652 -3.39 -19.84 36.77
C GLY A 652 -3.22 -19.94 38.30
N PRO A 653 -4.31 -20.04 39.08
CA PRO A 653 -4.22 -20.16 40.54
C PRO A 653 -3.47 -21.42 41.00
N TRP A 654 -3.67 -22.53 40.31
CA TRP A 654 -2.96 -23.78 40.60
C TRP A 654 -1.47 -23.67 40.27
N TRP A 655 -1.12 -23.12 39.09
CA TRP A 655 0.26 -22.91 38.67
C TRP A 655 1.02 -22.03 39.65
N GLN A 656 0.41 -20.91 40.06
CA GLN A 656 0.99 -19.97 41.01
C GLN A 656 1.30 -20.64 42.36
N ARG A 657 0.37 -21.46 42.88
CA ARG A 657 0.52 -22.12 44.19
C ARG A 657 1.55 -23.25 44.17
N LYS A 658 1.55 -24.08 43.12
CA LYS A 658 2.30 -25.36 43.10
C LYS A 658 3.62 -25.29 42.35
N ILE A 659 3.70 -24.53 41.26
CA ILE A 659 4.86 -24.54 40.36
C ILE A 659 5.67 -23.26 40.51
N GLN A 660 5.01 -22.10 40.43
CA GLN A 660 5.71 -20.82 40.40
C GLN A 660 6.44 -20.49 41.71
N LYS A 661 6.00 -21.06 42.84
CA LYS A 661 6.72 -20.95 44.11
C LYS A 661 8.16 -21.49 44.03
N ASN A 662 8.39 -22.49 43.18
CA ASN A 662 9.68 -23.19 43.01
C ASN A 662 10.31 -22.96 41.62
N SER A 663 9.74 -22.08 40.79
CA SER A 663 10.18 -21.87 39.40
C SER A 663 10.14 -20.39 39.02
N LYS A 664 11.15 -19.92 38.28
CA LYS A 664 11.17 -18.56 37.72
C LYS A 664 10.19 -18.38 36.54
N PHE A 665 9.62 -19.46 36.01
CA PHE A 665 8.74 -19.43 34.84
C PHE A 665 7.26 -19.21 35.23
N THR A 666 6.65 -18.19 34.61
CA THR A 666 5.21 -17.94 34.70
C THR A 666 4.44 -18.82 33.71
N LEU A 667 3.15 -19.05 33.98
CA LEU A 667 2.26 -19.73 33.03
C LEU A 667 2.25 -19.01 31.67
N GLU A 668 2.29 -17.68 31.67
CA GLU A 668 2.36 -16.86 30.46
C GLU A 668 3.63 -17.13 29.65
N MET A 669 4.79 -17.25 30.29
CA MET A 669 6.04 -17.60 29.60
C MET A 669 5.94 -18.97 28.92
N LEU A 670 5.35 -19.96 29.61
CA LEU A 670 5.13 -21.30 29.04
C LEU A 670 4.17 -21.25 27.85
N LEU A 671 3.04 -20.54 27.97
CA LEU A 671 2.05 -20.40 26.88
C LEU A 671 2.65 -19.66 25.68
N ILE A 672 3.44 -18.61 25.92
CA ILE A 672 4.20 -17.92 24.87
C ILE A 672 5.16 -18.88 24.18
N PHE A 673 5.93 -19.66 24.95
CA PHE A 673 6.88 -20.61 24.39
C PHE A 673 6.18 -21.67 23.53
N ILE A 674 5.08 -22.26 24.01
CA ILE A 674 4.29 -23.25 23.25
C ILE A 674 3.73 -22.63 21.97
N LEU A 675 3.18 -21.41 22.03
CA LEU A 675 2.66 -20.71 20.85
C LEU A 675 3.77 -20.42 19.83
N ILE A 676 4.93 -19.95 20.28
CA ILE A 676 6.08 -19.68 19.40
C ILE A 676 6.56 -20.99 18.78
N ALA A 677 6.73 -22.05 19.57
CA ALA A 677 7.21 -23.34 19.10
C ALA A 677 6.26 -23.95 18.07
N THR A 678 4.96 -24.02 18.37
CA THR A 678 3.95 -24.59 17.45
C THR A 678 3.79 -23.75 16.18
N ALA A 679 3.75 -22.41 16.31
CA ALA A 679 3.71 -21.53 15.14
C ALA A 679 4.98 -21.68 14.28
N ALA A 680 6.17 -21.76 14.87
CA ALA A 680 7.42 -21.93 14.14
C ALA A 680 7.52 -23.30 13.44
N ILE A 681 7.15 -24.38 14.14
CA ILE A 681 7.15 -25.75 13.58
C ILE A 681 6.17 -25.83 12.41
N GLU A 682 4.92 -25.39 12.60
CA GLU A 682 3.92 -25.47 11.53
C GLU A 682 4.20 -24.49 10.40
N SER A 683 4.77 -23.31 10.69
CA SER A 683 5.26 -22.40 9.66
C SER A 683 6.38 -23.04 8.84
N TYR A 684 7.36 -23.69 9.46
CA TYR A 684 8.38 -24.43 8.73
C TYR A 684 7.79 -25.57 7.89
N ARG A 685 6.78 -26.29 8.39
CA ARG A 685 6.17 -27.43 7.67
C ARG A 685 5.30 -26.99 6.50
N LEU A 686 4.45 -25.99 6.69
CA LEU A 686 3.28 -25.71 5.83
C LEU A 686 3.30 -24.34 5.16
N SER A 687 4.12 -23.38 5.59
CA SER A 687 4.15 -22.03 5.00
C SER A 687 4.55 -22.05 3.51
N PRO A 688 4.19 -21.03 2.71
CA PRO A 688 4.77 -20.84 1.38
C PRO A 688 6.11 -20.09 1.42
N LEU A 689 6.58 -19.63 2.59
CA LEU A 689 7.77 -18.78 2.72
C LEU A 689 9.08 -19.53 2.37
N PRO A 690 10.16 -18.84 1.94
CA PRO A 690 11.36 -19.47 1.40
C PRO A 690 12.11 -20.42 2.35
N TYR A 691 12.00 -20.21 3.67
CA TYR A 691 12.63 -21.08 4.68
C TYR A 691 11.86 -22.38 4.92
N SER A 692 10.61 -22.46 4.47
CA SER A 692 9.74 -23.60 4.79
C SER A 692 10.03 -24.81 3.91
N ARG A 693 9.60 -25.99 4.38
CA ARG A 693 9.68 -27.26 3.65
C ARG A 693 8.78 -27.28 2.42
N THR A 694 7.63 -26.61 2.47
CA THR A 694 6.62 -26.57 1.40
C THR A 694 6.59 -25.20 0.70
N LYS A 695 7.75 -24.54 0.66
CA LYS A 695 7.99 -23.23 0.05
C LYS A 695 7.49 -23.17 -1.40
N ASP A 696 6.90 -22.03 -1.75
CA ASP A 696 6.48 -21.76 -3.13
C ASP A 696 7.51 -20.85 -3.81
N MET A 697 8.38 -21.46 -4.61
CA MET A 697 9.48 -20.78 -5.30
C MET A 697 9.13 -20.37 -6.74
N ARG A 698 7.88 -20.55 -7.19
CA ARG A 698 7.46 -20.27 -8.58
C ARG A 698 7.78 -18.83 -8.99
N VAL A 699 7.63 -17.90 -8.04
CA VAL A 699 7.95 -16.47 -8.22
C VAL A 699 9.44 -16.19 -8.48
N PHE A 700 10.36 -17.09 -8.10
CA PHE A 700 11.80 -16.93 -8.31
C PHE A 700 12.30 -17.63 -9.59
N TRP A 701 11.52 -18.56 -10.15
CA TRP A 701 11.91 -19.26 -11.37
C TRP A 701 11.95 -18.33 -12.59
N PRO A 702 12.87 -18.54 -13.56
CA PRO A 702 12.85 -17.83 -14.83
C PRO A 702 11.50 -18.02 -15.54
N ALA A 703 10.92 -16.93 -16.03
CA ALA A 703 9.65 -16.96 -16.75
C ALA A 703 9.82 -16.36 -18.16
N PRO A 704 10.59 -17.02 -19.06
CA PRO A 704 10.91 -16.48 -20.38
C PRO A 704 9.66 -16.24 -21.24
N MET A 705 8.60 -17.03 -21.02
CA MET A 705 7.34 -16.86 -21.75
C MET A 705 6.55 -15.62 -21.31
N ALA A 706 6.81 -15.07 -20.11
CA ALA A 706 6.07 -13.93 -19.59
C ALA A 706 6.27 -12.66 -20.44
N SER A 707 7.49 -12.41 -20.93
CA SER A 707 7.76 -11.26 -21.81
C SER A 707 7.10 -11.41 -23.18
N ILE A 708 7.09 -12.63 -23.73
CA ILE A 708 6.46 -12.96 -25.02
C ILE A 708 4.94 -12.76 -24.93
N ILE A 709 4.29 -13.39 -23.94
CA ILE A 709 2.85 -13.27 -23.72
C ILE A 709 2.45 -11.80 -23.51
N LYS A 710 3.22 -11.05 -22.73
CA LYS A 710 2.93 -9.63 -22.50
C LYS A 710 3.13 -8.76 -23.73
N ALA A 711 4.09 -9.09 -24.59
CA ALA A 711 4.25 -8.42 -25.87
C ALA A 711 3.05 -8.69 -26.78
N ALA A 712 2.56 -9.93 -26.84
CA ALA A 712 1.35 -10.29 -27.58
C ALA A 712 0.11 -9.59 -27.02
N VAL A 713 -0.09 -9.60 -25.69
CA VAL A 713 -1.21 -8.92 -24.99
C VAL A 713 -1.28 -7.43 -25.35
N LYS A 714 -0.13 -6.74 -25.48
CA LYS A 714 -0.06 -5.32 -25.84
C LYS A 714 -0.51 -5.01 -27.27
N GLN A 715 -0.47 -5.98 -28.18
CA GLN A 715 -0.89 -5.80 -29.58
C GLN A 715 -2.42 -5.85 -29.73
N ILE A 716 -3.13 -6.34 -28.72
CA ILE A 716 -4.58 -6.56 -28.77
C ILE A 716 -5.31 -5.30 -28.30
N SER A 717 -6.25 -4.81 -29.12
CA SER A 717 -7.15 -3.72 -28.73
C SER A 717 -7.98 -4.09 -27.51
N ARG A 718 -8.27 -3.12 -26.64
CA ARG A 718 -9.09 -3.33 -25.42
C ARG A 718 -10.54 -3.72 -25.73
N ASP A 719 -11.05 -3.34 -26.89
CA ASP A 719 -12.42 -3.63 -27.32
C ASP A 719 -12.55 -4.99 -28.04
N ALA A 720 -11.42 -5.64 -28.34
CA ALA A 720 -11.41 -6.92 -29.04
C ALA A 720 -11.95 -8.06 -28.17
N LYS A 721 -12.70 -8.97 -28.79
CA LYS A 721 -13.16 -10.22 -28.18
C LYS A 721 -12.03 -11.24 -28.20
N VAL A 722 -11.72 -11.83 -27.05
CA VAL A 722 -10.56 -12.72 -26.95
C VAL A 722 -10.89 -14.01 -26.23
N SER A 723 -10.42 -15.13 -26.77
CA SER A 723 -10.42 -16.44 -26.10
C SER A 723 -8.98 -16.78 -25.69
N ALA A 724 -8.76 -17.04 -24.40
CA ALA A 724 -7.42 -17.28 -23.88
C ALA A 724 -7.37 -18.40 -22.83
N THR A 725 -6.24 -19.13 -22.76
CA THR A 725 -6.00 -20.11 -21.68
C THR A 725 -5.87 -19.43 -20.33
N ASN A 726 -6.02 -20.18 -19.22
CA ASN A 726 -6.33 -19.62 -17.91
C ASN A 726 -5.31 -18.55 -17.44
N THR A 727 -4.02 -18.83 -17.52
CA THR A 727 -2.98 -17.91 -17.06
C THR A 727 -2.80 -16.69 -17.98
N VAL A 728 -2.99 -16.89 -19.29
CA VAL A 728 -2.95 -15.80 -20.28
C VAL A 728 -4.15 -14.88 -20.13
N GLY A 729 -5.34 -15.45 -19.92
CA GLY A 729 -6.58 -14.72 -19.70
C GLY A 729 -6.52 -13.77 -18.51
N ALA A 730 -5.80 -14.12 -17.44
CA ALA A 730 -5.58 -13.22 -16.30
C ALA A 730 -4.93 -11.89 -16.71
N GLN A 731 -4.10 -11.88 -17.76
CA GLN A 731 -3.41 -10.68 -18.27
C GLN A 731 -4.32 -9.79 -19.13
N LEU A 732 -5.52 -10.26 -19.45
CA LEU A 732 -6.41 -9.70 -20.47
C LEU A 732 -7.75 -9.21 -19.87
N ALA A 733 -7.91 -9.24 -18.54
CA ALA A 733 -9.20 -9.05 -17.86
C ALA A 733 -9.86 -7.67 -18.07
N HIS A 734 -9.12 -6.65 -18.51
CA HIS A 734 -9.65 -5.30 -18.77
C HIS A 734 -10.25 -5.19 -20.17
N ARG A 735 -11.29 -5.98 -20.40
CA ARG A 735 -12.15 -5.95 -21.58
C ARG A 735 -13.51 -6.55 -21.26
N GLN A 736 -14.50 -6.18 -22.07
CA GLN A 736 -15.87 -6.66 -21.86
C GLN A 736 -16.01 -8.15 -22.19
N TYR A 737 -15.33 -8.63 -23.25
CA TYR A 737 -15.42 -10.01 -23.73
C TYR A 737 -14.06 -10.71 -23.61
N LEU A 738 -13.95 -11.57 -22.60
CA LEU A 738 -12.79 -12.43 -22.41
C LEU A 738 -13.29 -13.85 -22.15
N TYR A 739 -13.16 -14.74 -23.11
CA TYR A 739 -13.61 -16.12 -22.98
C TYR A 739 -12.49 -17.00 -22.45
N GLN A 740 -12.87 -17.98 -21.64
CA GLN A 740 -11.94 -19.02 -21.18
C GLN A 740 -11.78 -20.05 -22.30
N PHE A 741 -10.62 -20.11 -22.94
CA PHE A 741 -10.34 -21.12 -23.96
C PHE A 741 -10.62 -22.53 -23.40
N PRO A 742 -11.32 -23.41 -24.15
CA PRO A 742 -11.70 -23.30 -25.57
C PRO A 742 -13.03 -22.58 -25.86
N GLN A 743 -13.70 -21.99 -24.87
CA GLN A 743 -14.95 -21.27 -25.09
C GLN A 743 -14.73 -20.01 -25.93
N GLY A 744 -15.75 -19.64 -26.70
CA GLY A 744 -15.77 -18.37 -27.45
C GLY A 744 -14.81 -18.28 -28.63
N VAL A 745 -14.21 -19.40 -29.08
CA VAL A 745 -13.25 -19.42 -30.20
C VAL A 745 -13.84 -18.73 -31.43
N GLY A 746 -15.00 -19.19 -31.91
CA GLY A 746 -15.65 -18.68 -33.13
C GLY A 746 -16.02 -17.19 -33.09
N GLU A 747 -16.30 -16.65 -31.90
CA GLU A 747 -16.68 -15.25 -31.68
C GLU A 747 -15.48 -14.33 -31.42
N SER A 748 -14.29 -14.88 -31.19
CA SER A 748 -13.11 -14.11 -30.80
C SER A 748 -12.38 -13.53 -32.01
N ASP A 749 -11.95 -12.27 -31.87
CA ASP A 749 -11.05 -11.60 -32.81
C ASP A 749 -9.61 -12.11 -32.65
N TYR A 750 -9.25 -12.54 -31.43
CA TYR A 750 -7.93 -13.10 -31.12
C TYR A 750 -8.02 -14.33 -30.23
N ILE A 751 -7.13 -15.30 -30.45
CA ILE A 751 -7.03 -16.52 -29.63
C ILE A 751 -5.60 -16.66 -29.12
N LEU A 752 -5.44 -16.80 -27.81
CA LEU A 752 -4.13 -16.91 -27.15
C LEU A 752 -4.06 -18.20 -26.34
N ILE A 753 -3.24 -19.14 -26.80
CA ILE A 753 -3.15 -20.48 -26.24
C ILE A 753 -1.75 -20.67 -25.67
N LEU A 754 -1.62 -20.69 -24.35
CA LEU A 754 -0.46 -21.28 -23.68
C LEU A 754 -0.79 -22.73 -23.35
N MET A 755 -0.28 -23.66 -24.16
CA MET A 755 -0.55 -25.09 -23.99
C MET A 755 0.12 -25.63 -22.73
N ALA A 756 -0.68 -26.24 -21.86
CA ALA A 756 -0.19 -26.92 -20.67
C ALA A 756 0.60 -28.18 -21.04
N LYS A 757 1.34 -28.74 -20.07
CA LYS A 757 2.06 -30.00 -20.27
C LYS A 757 1.07 -31.13 -20.59
N GLU A 758 1.45 -31.99 -21.53
CA GLU A 758 0.68 -33.17 -21.91
C GLU A 758 0.34 -34.04 -20.70
N GLY A 759 -0.88 -34.60 -20.69
CA GLY A 759 -1.42 -35.38 -19.58
C GLY A 759 -2.04 -34.57 -18.43
N THR A 760 -1.94 -33.23 -18.44
CA THR A 760 -2.65 -32.39 -17.46
C THR A 760 -4.12 -32.19 -17.83
N LEU A 761 -4.98 -31.93 -16.84
CA LEU A 761 -6.41 -31.61 -17.05
C LEU A 761 -6.61 -30.38 -17.96
N GLU A 762 -5.71 -29.40 -17.89
CA GLU A 762 -5.76 -28.23 -18.79
C GLU A 762 -5.39 -28.62 -20.23
N TRP A 763 -4.39 -29.48 -20.42
CA TRP A 763 -4.06 -30.00 -21.75
C TRP A 763 -5.21 -30.83 -22.33
N GLN A 764 -5.77 -31.76 -21.55
CA GLN A 764 -6.89 -32.61 -21.97
C GLN A 764 -8.10 -31.77 -22.44
N ARG A 765 -8.39 -30.67 -21.74
CA ARG A 765 -9.47 -29.74 -22.11
C ARG A 765 -9.20 -28.94 -23.39
N ASN A 766 -7.94 -28.64 -23.68
CA ASN A 766 -7.58 -27.60 -24.64
C ASN A 766 -7.00 -28.14 -25.96
N HIS A 767 -6.27 -29.26 -25.94
CA HIS A 767 -5.43 -29.70 -27.06
C HIS A 767 -6.20 -30.00 -28.36
N THR A 768 -7.36 -30.66 -28.28
CA THR A 768 -8.17 -30.99 -29.47
C THR A 768 -8.65 -29.74 -30.17
N VAL A 769 -9.24 -28.80 -29.42
CA VAL A 769 -9.73 -27.53 -29.98
C VAL A 769 -8.56 -26.66 -30.47
N ALA A 770 -7.40 -26.72 -29.82
CA ALA A 770 -6.22 -26.02 -30.31
C ALA A 770 -5.75 -26.56 -31.67
N ALA A 771 -5.84 -27.86 -31.89
CA ALA A 771 -5.56 -28.49 -33.18
C ALA A 771 -6.59 -28.12 -34.25
N ASP A 772 -7.86 -27.95 -33.87
CA ASP A 772 -8.92 -27.49 -34.77
C ASP A 772 -8.71 -26.03 -35.19
N VAL A 773 -8.37 -25.14 -34.24
CA VAL A 773 -8.04 -23.74 -34.52
C VAL A 773 -6.85 -23.63 -35.49
N ALA A 774 -5.85 -24.49 -35.36
CA ALA A 774 -4.70 -24.50 -36.27
C ALA A 774 -5.06 -24.86 -37.72
N LYS A 775 -6.19 -25.53 -37.95
CA LYS A 775 -6.70 -25.92 -39.28
C LYS A 775 -7.81 -24.99 -39.78
N ASP A 776 -8.33 -24.10 -38.93
CA ASP A 776 -9.46 -23.25 -39.26
C ASP A 776 -9.01 -22.05 -40.13
N PRO A 777 -9.47 -21.94 -41.40
CA PRO A 777 -9.04 -20.91 -42.32
C PRO A 777 -9.45 -19.49 -41.88
N ARG A 778 -10.36 -19.36 -40.90
CA ARG A 778 -10.75 -18.06 -40.34
C ARG A 778 -9.68 -17.46 -39.44
N TYR A 779 -8.68 -18.23 -39.01
CA TYR A 779 -7.65 -17.76 -38.06
C TYR A 779 -6.26 -17.80 -38.68
N LYS A 780 -5.57 -16.67 -38.64
CA LYS A 780 -4.16 -16.54 -39.01
C LYS A 780 -3.30 -16.67 -37.77
N LEU A 781 -2.29 -17.55 -37.80
CA LEU A 781 -1.24 -17.57 -36.79
C LEU A 781 -0.35 -16.33 -36.93
N ILE A 782 -0.31 -15.50 -35.90
CA ILE A 782 0.51 -14.28 -35.85
C ILE A 782 1.89 -14.59 -35.27
N GLU A 783 1.91 -15.35 -34.17
CA GLU A 783 3.14 -15.69 -33.47
C GLU A 783 3.01 -17.07 -32.82
N GLN A 784 4.07 -17.87 -32.94
CA GLN A 784 4.23 -19.11 -32.19
C GLN A 784 5.61 -19.14 -31.55
N VAL A 785 5.66 -19.29 -30.23
CA VAL A 785 6.92 -19.48 -29.50
C VAL A 785 6.76 -20.65 -28.53
N LYS A 786 7.47 -21.75 -28.79
CA LYS A 786 7.35 -23.00 -28.04
C LYS A 786 5.89 -23.47 -27.97
N ASN A 787 5.32 -23.52 -26.76
CA ASN A 787 3.96 -23.93 -26.46
C ASN A 787 2.96 -22.77 -26.39
N PHE A 788 3.35 -21.56 -26.80
CA PHE A 788 2.48 -20.40 -26.90
C PHE A 788 2.09 -20.14 -28.36
N TYR A 789 0.79 -19.98 -28.61
CA TYR A 789 0.21 -19.73 -29.92
C TYR A 789 -0.69 -18.50 -29.85
N PHE A 790 -0.51 -17.58 -30.79
CA PHE A 790 -1.29 -16.35 -30.91
C PHE A 790 -1.92 -16.26 -32.30
N TYR A 791 -3.24 -16.34 -32.36
CA TYR A 791 -4.02 -16.25 -33.59
C TYR A 791 -4.84 -14.97 -33.65
N GLN A 792 -5.06 -14.48 -34.86
CA GLN A 792 -5.97 -13.39 -35.19
C GLN A 792 -7.00 -13.87 -36.21
N LYS A 793 -8.26 -13.50 -36.01
CA LYS A 793 -9.33 -13.77 -36.97
C LYS A 793 -9.15 -12.92 -38.23
N ILE A 794 -9.16 -13.56 -39.39
CA ILE A 794 -9.15 -12.92 -40.70
C ILE A 794 -10.58 -12.41 -40.97
N LYS A 795 -10.69 -11.17 -41.44
CA LYS A 795 -11.98 -10.56 -41.79
C LYS A 795 -12.53 -11.14 -43.09
#